data_AF-A0A955EGY4-F1
#
_entry.id   AF-A0A955EGY4-F1
#
_cell.length_a   1.000
_cell.length_b   1.000
_cell.length_c   1.000
_cell.angle_alpha   90.00
_cell.angle_beta   90.00
_cell.angle_gamma   90.00
#
_symmetry.space_group_name_H-M   'P 1'
#
loop_
_entity.id
_entity.type
_entity.pdbx_description
1 polymer ?
#
loop_
_entity_poly.entity_id
_entity_poly.type
_entity_poly.pdbx_seq_one_letter_code
_entity_poly.pdbx_strand_id
1 'polypeptide(L)'
;VASAAHLLIEDCVVSGNAASSSGGGLACRGATAALENVIFSANTAGSGADVFVQNEGDFTATGCDFTSGLPATGLFMSGSTWHIIGGDFPATSGGLRTLDSTGVMEMSTFTDTTIGAVIVSGGETTLRFCDFTGCQSTRGAGVEGAGTVTIEDCTFTDCDAALTGGAIDMGGAFDLLRTTIEGGSADQGGQIRVRSDATLTMTDCELTGGSADEGGGIFLLTNSAMEATGTDFASHSSGANGIAISSDFPVTATLTDCDFSGAGMQLYIEGTSTLTEVRMGTGPSRGHVTSVGATTTATDCQFGGVFFSGEGLVQGCDFVGPSVLSAALTDNLVLRECTFTGVSGESGISFQGEMIDSLITGYDSALTVLSSATVRGCHFLNNGIGASGYARTIALAGSGTLLAEDCLFEGNRSNGNGGAISEVPISVTSTGITARRCIFRNNHADGSGGAISIGKAGIVTDCVFEGNTAIDGGAISVDGKALTIVNARFVNNEADVWGGAVLVLDPGGSLNAANCLFIVNHAVLGGGVSIVGSATANVGTSTFLANHATENGAAASVSDASILNLDNAIAWGSSGAPSLYQESGSALTVDHAIIDTGWGGAGTSIATVDPLFVDELGPDGLPGTGDENARLLESSPAIDAGDNALLPADVADLDEDADTGEDLSEDLVGTVRVREGDGGGTAEVDLGAFERTCAGDADGNGMVNFDDLTVVLQAWATAVITGTGGYLNDDGVVNFDDLTIVLQDWASDC
;
A
#
# COMPACT_ATOMS: atom_id res chain seq x y z
N VAL A 1 -5.43 58.46 -42.37
CA VAL A 1 -4.24 58.16 -41.56
C VAL A 1 -4.40 58.92 -40.26
N ALA A 2 -5.25 58.42 -39.36
CA ALA A 2 -5.40 58.99 -38.02
C ALA A 2 -4.33 58.31 -37.16
N SER A 3 -3.33 59.07 -36.73
CA SER A 3 -2.35 58.61 -35.76
C SER A 3 -3.10 58.18 -34.50
N ALA A 4 -2.91 56.94 -34.04
CA ALA A 4 -3.33 56.54 -32.70
C ALA A 4 -2.80 57.59 -31.72
N ALA A 5 -3.69 58.31 -31.05
CA ALA A 5 -3.31 59.33 -30.10
C ALA A 5 -2.68 58.61 -28.90
N HIS A 6 -1.39 58.83 -28.69
CA HIS A 6 -0.63 58.31 -27.56
C HIS A 6 -0.68 59.37 -26.45
N LEU A 7 -1.42 59.09 -25.37
CA LEU A 7 -1.40 59.92 -24.17
C LEU A 7 -0.23 59.48 -23.29
N LEU A 8 0.63 60.42 -22.90
CA LEU A 8 1.72 60.20 -21.95
C LEU A 8 1.51 61.12 -20.74
N ILE A 9 1.53 60.56 -19.53
CA ILE A 9 1.46 61.31 -18.27
C ILE A 9 2.65 60.86 -17.40
N GLU A 10 3.49 61.83 -17.03
CA GLU A 10 4.73 61.59 -16.30
C GLU A 10 4.79 62.48 -15.04
N ASP A 11 5.25 61.94 -13.92
CA ASP A 11 5.56 62.67 -12.67
C ASP A 11 4.40 63.55 -12.16
N CYS A 12 3.18 63.02 -12.18
CA CYS A 12 1.95 63.77 -11.89
C CYS A 12 1.19 63.22 -10.67
N VAL A 13 0.35 64.08 -10.08
CA VAL A 13 -0.67 63.68 -9.09
C VAL A 13 -2.06 63.97 -9.66
N VAL A 14 -2.91 62.94 -9.77
CA VAL A 14 -4.29 63.02 -10.23
C VAL A 14 -5.21 62.72 -9.06
N SER A 15 -5.81 63.76 -8.46
CA SER A 15 -6.50 63.62 -7.18
C SER A 15 -7.81 64.37 -7.07
N GLY A 16 -8.75 63.80 -6.30
CA GLY A 16 -10.01 64.43 -5.92
C GLY A 16 -11.04 64.53 -7.04
N ASN A 17 -10.89 63.74 -8.11
CA ASN A 17 -11.79 63.76 -9.25
C ASN A 17 -12.99 62.83 -9.04
N ALA A 18 -14.13 63.15 -9.63
CA ALA A 18 -15.34 62.36 -9.49
C ALA A 18 -16.07 62.21 -10.82
N ALA A 19 -16.43 60.97 -11.16
CA ALA A 19 -17.28 60.60 -12.29
C ALA A 19 -18.46 59.76 -11.81
N SER A 20 -19.63 59.89 -12.44
CA SER A 20 -20.79 59.05 -12.09
C SER A 20 -20.72 57.64 -12.69
N SER A 21 -19.87 57.43 -13.71
CA SER A 21 -19.80 56.18 -14.47
C SER A 21 -18.40 55.58 -14.47
N SER A 22 -17.42 56.19 -15.14
CA SER A 22 -16.12 55.55 -15.39
C SER A 22 -14.96 56.53 -15.38
N GLY A 23 -13.80 56.10 -14.89
CA GLY A 23 -12.52 56.82 -15.03
C GLY A 23 -12.52 58.16 -14.30
N GLY A 24 -12.62 58.13 -12.97
CA GLY A 24 -12.63 59.34 -12.13
C GLY A 24 -11.38 60.19 -12.35
N GLY A 25 -10.20 59.55 -12.30
CA GLY A 25 -8.92 60.18 -12.67
C GLY A 25 -8.70 60.22 -14.19
N LEU A 26 -8.76 59.07 -14.85
CA LEU A 26 -8.49 58.92 -16.29
C LEU A 26 -9.47 57.95 -16.94
N ALA A 27 -10.04 58.36 -18.08
CA ALA A 27 -10.83 57.50 -18.95
C ALA A 27 -10.24 57.46 -20.37
N CYS A 28 -9.70 56.31 -20.78
CA CYS A 28 -9.15 56.05 -22.10
C CYS A 28 -10.10 55.14 -22.89
N ARG A 29 -10.58 55.60 -24.05
CA ARG A 29 -11.47 54.81 -24.92
C ARG A 29 -10.95 54.83 -26.36
N GLY A 30 -10.52 53.69 -26.89
CA GLY A 30 -10.01 53.56 -28.25
C GLY A 30 -8.70 54.31 -28.53
N ALA A 31 -7.86 54.48 -27.51
CA ALA A 31 -6.58 55.18 -27.59
C ALA A 31 -5.53 54.52 -26.69
N THR A 32 -4.25 54.69 -27.03
CA THR A 32 -3.10 54.20 -26.25
C THR A 32 -2.76 55.20 -25.16
N ALA A 33 -2.49 54.72 -23.95
CA ALA A 33 -2.05 55.56 -22.83
C ALA A 33 -0.85 54.94 -22.09
N ALA A 34 0.11 55.78 -21.73
CA ALA A 34 1.28 55.45 -20.95
C ALA A 34 1.39 56.37 -19.73
N LEU A 35 1.57 55.77 -18.56
CA LEU A 35 1.72 56.47 -17.29
C LEU A 35 3.09 56.12 -16.68
N GLU A 36 3.82 57.12 -16.22
CA GLU A 36 5.11 56.94 -15.53
C GLU A 36 5.13 57.80 -14.25
N ASN A 37 5.38 57.18 -13.10
CA ASN A 37 5.48 57.87 -11.80
C ASN A 37 4.25 58.75 -11.47
N VAL A 38 3.04 58.23 -11.71
CA VAL A 38 1.79 58.96 -11.48
C VAL A 38 1.11 58.47 -10.20
N ILE A 39 0.73 59.40 -9.34
CA ILE A 39 -0.04 59.11 -8.12
C ILE A 39 -1.51 59.45 -8.35
N PHE A 40 -2.38 58.45 -8.26
CA PHE A 40 -3.81 58.63 -8.21
C PHE A 40 -4.33 58.51 -6.78
N SER A 41 -5.14 59.47 -6.34
CA SER A 41 -5.68 59.48 -4.98
C SER A 41 -7.04 60.15 -4.87
N ALA A 42 -7.90 59.67 -3.97
CA ALA A 42 -9.21 60.25 -3.70
C ALA A 42 -10.09 60.48 -4.95
N ASN A 43 -9.89 59.72 -6.02
CA ASN A 43 -10.74 59.72 -7.20
C ASN A 43 -11.96 58.80 -6.98
N THR A 44 -13.09 59.09 -7.61
CA THR A 44 -14.31 58.29 -7.47
C THR A 44 -14.97 58.05 -8.82
N ALA A 45 -15.40 56.82 -9.07
CA ALA A 45 -16.21 56.44 -10.23
C ALA A 45 -17.05 55.19 -9.93
N GLY A 46 -17.98 54.84 -10.83
CA GLY A 46 -18.68 53.54 -10.79
C GLY A 46 -17.82 52.38 -11.29
N SER A 47 -16.78 52.64 -12.09
CA SER A 47 -15.82 51.65 -12.60
C SER A 47 -14.48 52.31 -12.92
N GLY A 48 -13.37 51.78 -12.41
CA GLY A 48 -12.04 52.36 -12.61
C GLY A 48 -11.97 53.77 -12.02
N ALA A 49 -11.94 53.87 -10.69
CA ALA A 49 -11.90 55.16 -10.01
C ALA A 49 -10.67 55.97 -10.43
N ASP A 50 -9.53 55.31 -10.57
CA ASP A 50 -8.29 55.91 -11.03
C ASP A 50 -8.18 55.87 -12.55
N VAL A 51 -8.25 54.67 -13.13
CA VAL A 51 -8.11 54.50 -14.57
C VAL A 51 -9.16 53.54 -15.12
N PHE A 52 -9.80 53.96 -16.20
CA PHE A 52 -10.71 53.15 -16.99
C PHE A 52 -10.22 53.09 -18.44
N VAL A 53 -9.97 51.89 -18.96
CA VAL A 53 -9.54 51.65 -20.35
C VAL A 53 -10.55 50.76 -21.08
N GLN A 54 -10.95 51.14 -22.30
CA GLN A 54 -11.93 50.40 -23.09
C GLN A 54 -11.66 50.45 -24.61
N ASN A 55 -12.00 49.37 -25.32
CA ASN A 55 -12.03 49.21 -26.79
C ASN A 55 -10.65 49.31 -27.47
N GLU A 56 -9.82 48.27 -27.35
CA GLU A 56 -8.58 48.08 -28.13
C GLU A 56 -7.49 49.15 -27.91
N GLY A 57 -7.46 49.78 -26.72
CA GLY A 57 -6.35 50.65 -26.34
C GLY A 57 -5.23 49.85 -25.67
N ASP A 58 -3.98 50.08 -26.07
CA ASP A 58 -2.82 49.60 -25.30
C ASP A 58 -2.60 50.52 -24.09
N PHE A 59 -2.54 49.95 -22.89
CA PHE A 59 -2.32 50.71 -21.66
C PHE A 59 -1.02 50.28 -20.98
N THR A 60 -0.17 51.24 -20.62
CA THR A 60 1.04 50.97 -19.83
C THR A 60 1.08 51.87 -18.60
N ALA A 61 1.49 51.31 -17.46
CA ALA A 61 1.78 52.08 -16.26
C ALA A 61 3.06 51.58 -15.61
N THR A 62 3.96 52.48 -15.24
CA THR A 62 5.21 52.15 -14.55
C THR A 62 5.39 53.04 -13.32
N GLY A 63 5.62 52.44 -12.14
CA GLY A 63 5.87 53.16 -10.89
C GLY A 63 4.69 54.04 -10.44
N CYS A 64 3.46 53.60 -10.64
CA CYS A 64 2.26 54.41 -10.39
C CYS A 64 1.51 53.93 -9.14
N ASP A 65 1.06 54.88 -8.30
CA ASP A 65 0.29 54.56 -7.09
C ASP A 65 -1.21 54.75 -7.35
N PHE A 66 -2.02 53.75 -7.01
CA PHE A 66 -3.47 53.75 -7.23
C PHE A 66 -4.22 53.64 -5.90
N THR A 67 -4.32 54.78 -5.21
CA THR A 67 -4.75 54.85 -3.80
C THR A 67 -6.22 55.26 -3.62
N SER A 68 -7.00 55.36 -4.70
CA SER A 68 -8.36 55.89 -4.59
C SER A 68 -9.35 54.85 -4.04
N GLY A 69 -10.13 55.25 -3.04
CA GLY A 69 -11.08 54.40 -2.33
C GLY A 69 -12.55 54.76 -2.56
N LEU A 70 -13.32 53.73 -2.90
CA LEU A 70 -14.79 53.58 -2.90
C LEU A 70 -15.60 54.36 -3.96
N PRO A 71 -16.64 53.73 -4.57
CA PRO A 71 -17.09 52.33 -4.40
C PRO A 71 -16.53 51.35 -5.45
N ALA A 72 -15.63 51.77 -6.34
CA ALA A 72 -15.16 50.96 -7.48
C ALA A 72 -13.71 50.49 -7.34
N THR A 73 -13.29 49.53 -8.16
CA THR A 73 -11.87 49.16 -8.32
C THR A 73 -11.06 50.35 -8.84
N GLY A 74 -9.78 50.44 -8.44
CA GLY A 74 -8.88 51.50 -8.89
C GLY A 74 -8.71 51.48 -10.41
N LEU A 75 -8.42 50.30 -10.96
CA LEU A 75 -8.22 50.07 -12.38
C LEU A 75 -9.36 49.23 -12.98
N PHE A 76 -9.74 49.57 -14.20
CA PHE A 76 -10.70 48.80 -14.99
C PHE A 76 -10.27 48.73 -16.46
N MET A 77 -10.00 47.52 -16.95
CA MET A 77 -9.58 47.23 -18.32
C MET A 77 -10.68 46.44 -19.05
N SER A 78 -11.07 46.86 -20.25
CA SER A 78 -12.10 46.16 -21.03
C SER A 78 -11.75 46.07 -22.51
N GLY A 79 -11.70 44.86 -23.06
CA GLY A 79 -11.37 44.60 -24.47
C GLY A 79 -10.05 45.24 -24.90
N SER A 80 -9.04 45.25 -24.03
CA SER A 80 -7.81 46.04 -24.20
C SER A 80 -6.56 45.23 -23.86
N THR A 81 -5.39 45.67 -24.32
CA THR A 81 -4.10 45.13 -23.84
C THR A 81 -3.51 46.06 -22.78
N TRP A 82 -2.86 45.50 -21.78
CA TRP A 82 -2.29 46.31 -20.71
C TRP A 82 -1.01 45.71 -20.10
N HIS A 83 -0.13 46.58 -19.60
CA HIS A 83 1.09 46.20 -18.88
C HIS A 83 1.35 47.17 -17.73
N ILE A 84 1.42 46.65 -16.50
CA ILE A 84 1.66 47.45 -15.29
C ILE A 84 2.91 46.93 -14.60
N ILE A 85 3.86 47.82 -14.30
CA ILE A 85 5.10 47.50 -13.60
C ILE A 85 5.20 48.41 -12.37
N GLY A 86 5.20 47.85 -11.16
CA GLY A 86 5.36 48.65 -9.94
C GLY A 86 4.13 49.51 -9.61
N GLY A 87 3.02 48.87 -9.26
CA GLY A 87 1.81 49.54 -8.78
C GLY A 87 1.52 49.27 -7.32
N ASP A 88 1.27 50.32 -6.52
CA ASP A 88 0.84 50.17 -5.11
C ASP A 88 -0.67 50.44 -4.95
N PHE A 89 -1.35 49.53 -4.25
CA PHE A 89 -2.81 49.53 -4.03
C PHE A 89 -3.18 49.40 -2.54
N PRO A 90 -2.86 50.39 -1.68
CA PRO A 90 -3.10 50.31 -0.24
C PRO A 90 -4.54 50.68 0.16
N ALA A 91 -5.17 49.86 1.00
CA ALA A 91 -6.46 50.10 1.66
C ALA A 91 -7.58 50.56 0.71
N THR A 92 -7.56 50.10 -0.54
CA THR A 92 -8.54 50.48 -1.55
C THR A 92 -9.77 49.58 -1.52
N SER A 93 -10.83 50.00 -2.21
CA SER A 93 -11.98 49.13 -2.48
C SER A 93 -11.65 47.98 -3.44
N GLY A 94 -10.50 47.98 -4.11
CA GLY A 94 -10.07 46.91 -5.01
C GLY A 94 -9.06 47.43 -6.02
N GLY A 95 -8.19 46.55 -6.51
CA GLY A 95 -7.02 46.94 -7.30
C GLY A 95 -7.30 47.01 -8.80
N LEU A 96 -7.38 45.84 -9.43
CA LEU A 96 -7.55 45.68 -10.86
C LEU A 96 -8.81 44.88 -11.19
N ARG A 97 -9.57 45.34 -12.18
CA ARG A 97 -10.61 44.54 -12.82
C ARG A 97 -10.41 44.48 -14.33
N THR A 98 -10.45 43.28 -14.89
CA THR A 98 -10.38 43.04 -16.33
C THR A 98 -11.67 42.40 -16.85
N LEU A 99 -12.04 42.75 -18.07
CA LEU A 99 -13.16 42.16 -18.82
C LEU A 99 -12.69 41.90 -20.25
N ASP A 100 -12.58 40.63 -20.63
CA ASP A 100 -12.11 40.19 -21.96
C ASP A 100 -10.83 40.93 -22.41
N SER A 101 -9.85 41.04 -21.51
CA SER A 101 -8.61 41.79 -21.73
C SER A 101 -7.39 40.91 -21.51
N THR A 102 -6.29 41.24 -22.19
CA THR A 102 -5.02 40.51 -22.05
C THR A 102 -3.97 41.43 -21.45
N GLY A 103 -3.31 41.02 -20.38
CA GLY A 103 -2.24 41.86 -19.85
C GLY A 103 -1.41 41.25 -18.75
N VAL A 104 -0.35 41.98 -18.42
CA VAL A 104 0.67 41.57 -17.45
C VAL A 104 0.78 42.61 -16.35
N MET A 105 0.81 42.16 -15.10
CA MET A 105 1.16 42.97 -13.95
C MET A 105 2.42 42.41 -13.31
N GLU A 106 3.40 43.27 -13.06
CA GLU A 106 4.66 42.89 -12.46
C GLU A 106 4.98 43.79 -11.25
N MET A 107 5.65 43.22 -10.24
CA MET A 107 6.22 43.96 -9.10
C MET A 107 5.23 44.87 -8.37
N SER A 108 3.98 44.43 -8.23
CA SER A 108 2.89 45.26 -7.69
C SER A 108 2.42 44.76 -6.33
N THR A 109 1.98 45.68 -5.47
CA THR A 109 1.62 45.41 -4.08
C THR A 109 0.15 45.73 -3.82
N PHE A 110 -0.56 44.79 -3.21
CA PHE A 110 -1.95 44.95 -2.76
C PHE A 110 -2.00 44.76 -1.24
N THR A 111 -2.53 45.75 -0.53
CA THR A 111 -2.58 45.70 0.94
C THR A 111 -3.96 46.10 1.44
N ASP A 112 -4.56 45.28 2.29
CA ASP A 112 -5.84 45.54 2.97
C ASP A 112 -6.99 45.96 2.01
N THR A 113 -7.05 45.38 0.81
CA THR A 113 -8.13 45.65 -0.14
C THR A 113 -9.46 45.07 0.35
N THR A 114 -10.61 45.66 0.01
CA THR A 114 -11.92 45.25 0.60
C THR A 114 -12.96 44.62 -0.34
N ILE A 115 -12.72 44.61 -1.66
CA ILE A 115 -13.61 43.97 -2.66
C ILE A 115 -12.77 43.08 -3.61
N GLY A 116 -11.69 42.49 -3.09
CA GLY A 116 -10.73 41.72 -3.88
C GLY A 116 -9.68 42.58 -4.60
N ALA A 117 -8.46 42.07 -4.70
CA ALA A 117 -7.34 42.79 -5.30
C ALA A 117 -7.35 42.74 -6.83
N VAL A 118 -7.55 41.56 -7.43
CA VAL A 118 -7.57 41.36 -8.89
C VAL A 118 -8.80 40.55 -9.30
N ILE A 119 -9.63 41.11 -10.19
CA ILE A 119 -10.83 40.44 -10.71
C ILE A 119 -10.70 40.22 -12.22
N VAL A 120 -10.70 38.97 -12.68
CA VAL A 120 -10.51 38.59 -14.09
C VAL A 120 -11.79 38.02 -14.69
N SER A 121 -12.57 38.88 -15.35
CA SER A 121 -13.85 38.52 -15.99
C SER A 121 -13.66 38.18 -17.47
N GLY A 122 -12.83 37.18 -17.78
CA GLY A 122 -12.49 36.79 -19.15
C GLY A 122 -11.17 37.40 -19.67
N GLY A 123 -10.64 36.86 -20.76
CA GLY A 123 -9.30 37.18 -21.25
C GLY A 123 -8.19 36.47 -20.46
N GLU A 124 -6.96 36.97 -20.58
CA GLU A 124 -5.76 36.37 -19.99
C GLU A 124 -5.03 37.39 -19.12
N THR A 125 -4.66 37.02 -17.89
CA THR A 125 -3.92 37.91 -16.99
C THR A 125 -2.72 37.18 -16.42
N THR A 126 -1.53 37.79 -16.53
CA THR A 126 -0.33 37.27 -15.88
C THR A 126 0.06 38.20 -14.72
N LEU A 127 0.28 37.64 -13.55
CA LEU A 127 0.78 38.32 -12.36
C LEU A 127 2.19 37.79 -12.05
N ARG A 128 3.20 38.67 -11.99
CA ARG A 128 4.57 38.30 -11.66
C ARG A 128 5.15 39.12 -10.52
N PHE A 129 5.80 38.47 -9.55
CA PHE A 129 6.47 39.20 -8.45
C PHE A 129 5.50 40.15 -7.72
N CYS A 130 4.23 39.76 -7.58
CA CYS A 130 3.21 40.57 -6.92
C CYS A 130 2.96 40.07 -5.49
N ASP A 131 2.77 41.01 -4.57
CA ASP A 131 2.51 40.73 -3.17
C ASP A 131 1.07 41.12 -2.80
N PHE A 132 0.36 40.21 -2.14
CA PHE A 132 -1.00 40.39 -1.64
C PHE A 132 -0.99 40.18 -0.13
N THR A 133 -1.37 41.19 0.64
CA THR A 133 -1.30 41.13 2.11
C THR A 133 -2.57 41.67 2.76
N GLY A 134 -3.20 40.87 3.63
CA GLY A 134 -4.39 41.31 4.38
C GLY A 134 -5.61 41.61 3.50
N CYS A 135 -5.59 41.16 2.24
CA CYS A 135 -6.70 41.41 1.31
C CYS A 135 -7.97 40.72 1.81
N GLN A 136 -9.10 41.41 1.69
CA GLN A 136 -10.42 40.91 2.08
C GLN A 136 -11.41 40.99 0.92
N SER A 137 -12.28 39.98 0.81
CA SER A 137 -13.41 40.01 -0.12
C SER A 137 -14.53 39.05 0.31
N THR A 138 -15.56 38.92 -0.53
CA THR A 138 -16.52 37.82 -0.40
C THR A 138 -16.00 36.50 -0.99
N ARG A 139 -15.14 36.57 -2.01
CA ARG A 139 -14.58 35.45 -2.78
C ARG A 139 -13.21 35.84 -3.34
N GLY A 140 -12.19 35.00 -3.25
CA GLY A 140 -10.88 35.26 -3.89
C GLY A 140 -10.31 36.62 -3.51
N ALA A 141 -9.88 36.83 -2.26
CA ALA A 141 -9.49 38.16 -1.80
C ALA A 141 -8.26 38.71 -2.53
N GLY A 142 -7.33 37.85 -2.94
CA GLY A 142 -6.25 38.18 -3.85
C GLY A 142 -6.72 38.18 -5.30
N VAL A 143 -7.16 37.03 -5.80
CA VAL A 143 -7.57 36.85 -7.20
C VAL A 143 -8.92 36.15 -7.29
N GLU A 144 -9.86 36.75 -8.04
CA GLU A 144 -11.13 36.11 -8.38
C GLU A 144 -11.37 36.19 -9.90
N GLY A 145 -11.90 35.15 -10.53
CA GLY A 145 -12.22 35.27 -11.94
C GLY A 145 -12.68 34.01 -12.66
N ALA A 146 -13.17 34.21 -13.88
CA ALA A 146 -13.52 33.15 -14.83
C ALA A 146 -12.66 33.20 -16.11
N GLY A 147 -11.75 34.17 -16.23
CA GLY A 147 -10.74 34.18 -17.29
C GLY A 147 -9.56 33.26 -16.96
N THR A 148 -8.53 33.29 -17.80
CA THR A 148 -7.29 32.54 -17.59
C THR A 148 -6.30 33.38 -16.80
N VAL A 149 -5.67 32.81 -15.78
CA VAL A 149 -4.69 33.54 -14.95
C VAL A 149 -3.41 32.73 -14.77
N THR A 150 -2.27 33.37 -15.00
CA THR A 150 -0.96 32.81 -14.63
C THR A 150 -0.37 33.65 -13.51
N ILE A 151 0.03 33.01 -12.41
CA ILE A 151 0.62 33.64 -11.24
C ILE A 151 2.02 33.06 -11.06
N GLU A 152 3.04 33.90 -11.14
CA GLU A 152 4.44 33.50 -11.13
C GLU A 152 5.23 34.31 -10.10
N ASP A 153 5.96 33.63 -9.22
CA ASP A 153 6.81 34.27 -8.20
C ASP A 153 6.05 35.29 -7.31
N CYS A 154 4.77 35.03 -7.02
CA CYS A 154 3.93 35.90 -6.20
C CYS A 154 3.81 35.39 -4.76
N THR A 155 3.41 36.28 -3.85
CA THR A 155 3.12 35.92 -2.45
C THR A 155 1.75 36.41 -2.02
N PHE A 156 0.98 35.54 -1.37
CA PHE A 156 -0.29 35.87 -0.70
C PHE A 156 -0.13 35.61 0.80
N THR A 157 -0.41 36.62 1.62
CA THR A 157 -0.32 36.52 3.08
C THR A 157 -1.61 37.01 3.70
N ASP A 158 -2.24 36.16 4.52
CA ASP A 158 -3.46 36.48 5.27
C ASP A 158 -4.56 37.10 4.40
N CYS A 159 -4.78 36.53 3.21
CA CYS A 159 -5.87 36.92 2.32
C CYS A 159 -7.13 36.15 2.66
N ASP A 160 -8.17 36.85 3.12
CA ASP A 160 -9.38 36.27 3.70
C ASP A 160 -10.63 36.56 2.86
N ALA A 161 -11.39 35.52 2.54
CA ALA A 161 -12.68 35.65 1.87
C ALA A 161 -13.81 35.22 2.79
N ALA A 162 -14.91 35.97 2.81
CA ALA A 162 -16.04 35.64 3.68
C ALA A 162 -16.74 34.32 3.34
N LEU A 163 -16.63 33.84 2.09
CA LEU A 163 -17.29 32.61 1.66
C LEU A 163 -16.29 31.62 1.07
N THR A 164 -15.52 32.00 0.06
CA THR A 164 -14.86 31.01 -0.81
C THR A 164 -13.51 31.45 -1.32
N GLY A 165 -12.52 30.55 -1.29
CA GLY A 165 -11.18 30.79 -1.84
C GLY A 165 -10.51 31.99 -1.18
N GLY A 166 -9.96 31.85 0.02
CA GLY A 166 -9.45 32.98 0.81
C GLY A 166 -8.53 33.89 -0.01
N ALA A 167 -7.49 33.32 -0.59
CA ALA A 167 -6.62 34.02 -1.53
C ALA A 167 -7.17 34.01 -2.96
N ILE A 168 -7.60 32.85 -3.46
CA ILE A 168 -7.90 32.65 -4.89
C ILE A 168 -9.23 31.90 -5.08
N ASP A 169 -10.14 32.43 -5.91
CA ASP A 169 -11.37 31.76 -6.36
C ASP A 169 -11.52 31.85 -7.90
N MET A 170 -11.28 30.73 -8.58
CA MET A 170 -11.17 30.70 -10.04
C MET A 170 -12.13 29.69 -10.68
N GLY A 171 -12.72 30.08 -11.80
CA GLY A 171 -13.54 29.22 -12.66
C GLY A 171 -13.14 29.22 -14.12
N GLY A 172 -12.00 29.84 -14.45
CA GLY A 172 -11.24 29.57 -15.66
C GLY A 172 -9.97 28.80 -15.28
N ALA A 173 -9.18 28.40 -16.28
CA ALA A 173 -7.90 27.75 -16.03
C ALA A 173 -6.91 28.71 -15.36
N PHE A 174 -6.11 28.23 -14.42
CA PHE A 174 -5.10 29.06 -13.78
C PHE A 174 -3.87 28.27 -13.33
N ASP A 175 -2.72 28.91 -13.49
CA ASP A 175 -1.40 28.34 -13.21
C ASP A 175 -0.75 29.10 -12.05
N LEU A 176 -0.19 28.36 -11.10
CA LEU A 176 0.66 28.87 -10.03
C LEU A 176 2.08 28.33 -10.23
N LEU A 177 3.06 29.22 -10.29
CA LEU A 177 4.46 28.88 -10.46
C LEU A 177 5.29 29.59 -9.40
N ARG A 178 6.05 28.84 -8.59
CA ARG A 178 6.91 29.41 -7.54
C ARG A 178 6.19 30.42 -6.64
N THR A 179 4.95 30.10 -6.29
CA THR A 179 4.05 31.01 -5.56
C THR A 179 3.85 30.51 -4.13
N THR A 180 3.91 31.43 -3.18
CA THR A 180 3.69 31.16 -1.76
C THR A 180 2.33 31.70 -1.33
N ILE A 181 1.53 30.89 -0.64
CA ILE A 181 0.28 31.31 0.01
C ILE A 181 0.35 30.93 1.49
N GLU A 182 0.46 31.94 2.35
CA GLU A 182 0.55 31.81 3.80
C GLU A 182 -0.72 32.35 4.47
N GLY A 183 -1.31 31.54 5.34
CA GLY A 183 -2.58 31.85 6.00
C GLY A 183 -3.74 31.88 5.02
N GLY A 184 -4.75 32.69 5.31
CA GLY A 184 -5.97 32.83 4.53
C GLY A 184 -7.11 31.92 5.00
N SER A 185 -8.30 32.50 5.07
CA SER A 185 -9.51 31.85 5.57
C SER A 185 -10.70 32.05 4.65
N ALA A 186 -11.55 31.02 4.54
CA ALA A 186 -12.86 31.06 3.88
C ALA A 186 -13.79 29.96 4.44
N ASP A 187 -15.10 29.99 4.15
CA ASP A 187 -15.98 28.86 4.51
C ASP A 187 -15.61 27.59 3.70
N GLN A 188 -15.29 27.76 2.40
CA GLN A 188 -14.84 26.69 1.49
C GLN A 188 -13.56 27.07 0.75
N GLY A 189 -12.53 26.21 0.82
CA GLY A 189 -11.23 26.45 0.18
C GLY A 189 -10.51 27.60 0.86
N GLY A 190 -9.90 27.31 2.01
CA GLY A 190 -9.32 28.33 2.90
C GLY A 190 -8.32 29.23 2.20
N GLN A 191 -7.55 28.67 1.25
CA GLN A 191 -6.66 29.43 0.39
C GLN A 191 -7.17 29.51 -1.04
N ILE A 192 -7.51 28.36 -1.63
CA ILE A 192 -7.89 28.26 -3.04
C ILE A 192 -9.22 27.52 -3.19
N ARG A 193 -10.09 28.08 -4.03
CA ARG A 193 -11.23 27.34 -4.58
C ARG A 193 -11.11 27.20 -6.09
N VAL A 194 -11.23 25.96 -6.56
CA VAL A 194 -11.36 25.63 -7.99
C VAL A 194 -12.83 25.37 -8.30
N ARG A 195 -13.43 26.21 -9.14
CA ARG A 195 -14.85 26.07 -9.53
C ARG A 195 -15.02 24.96 -10.57
N SER A 196 -16.28 24.57 -10.80
CA SER A 196 -16.62 23.49 -11.72
C SER A 196 -16.02 23.70 -13.11
N ASP A 197 -15.55 22.61 -13.71
CA ASP A 197 -14.92 22.56 -15.04
C ASP A 197 -13.62 23.39 -15.18
N ALA A 198 -13.07 23.94 -14.08
CA ALA A 198 -11.80 24.66 -14.10
C ALA A 198 -10.60 23.74 -13.87
N THR A 199 -9.43 24.22 -14.25
CA THR A 199 -8.16 23.51 -14.10
C THR A 199 -7.19 24.37 -13.31
N LEU A 200 -6.56 23.77 -12.31
CA LEU A 200 -5.46 24.33 -11.53
C LEU A 200 -4.18 23.57 -11.83
N THR A 201 -3.15 24.26 -12.29
CA THR A 201 -1.81 23.71 -12.42
C THR A 201 -0.86 24.42 -11.45
N MET A 202 -0.07 23.67 -10.69
CA MET A 202 0.85 24.18 -9.68
C MET A 202 2.24 23.60 -9.88
N THR A 203 3.27 24.44 -9.79
CA THR A 203 4.68 24.00 -9.87
C THR A 203 5.52 24.77 -8.86
N ASP A 204 6.28 24.04 -8.05
CA ASP A 204 7.21 24.59 -7.05
C ASP A 204 6.54 25.58 -6.07
N CYS A 205 5.32 25.28 -5.63
CA CYS A 205 4.53 26.19 -4.80
C CYS A 205 4.55 25.79 -3.32
N GLU A 206 4.24 26.74 -2.43
CA GLU A 206 4.17 26.51 -0.98
C GLU A 206 2.85 27.05 -0.43
N LEU A 207 2.05 26.18 0.18
CA LEU A 207 0.76 26.53 0.79
C LEU A 207 0.81 26.20 2.28
N THR A 208 0.66 27.21 3.14
CA THR A 208 0.74 27.00 4.60
C THR A 208 -0.38 27.69 5.37
N GLY A 209 -0.91 27.03 6.40
CA GLY A 209 -1.76 27.67 7.41
C GLY A 209 -3.17 28.07 6.97
N GLY A 210 -3.66 27.58 5.83
CA GLY A 210 -5.03 27.85 5.38
C GLY A 210 -6.11 27.27 6.30
N SER A 211 -7.23 27.98 6.44
CA SER A 211 -8.34 27.63 7.33
C SER A 211 -9.71 27.67 6.63
N ALA A 212 -10.49 26.60 6.74
CA ALA A 212 -11.88 26.59 6.24
C ALA A 212 -12.81 25.61 6.99
N ASP A 213 -14.11 25.61 6.72
CA ASP A 213 -14.97 24.50 7.16
C ASP A 213 -14.73 23.26 6.27
N GLU A 214 -14.60 23.48 4.95
CA GLU A 214 -14.34 22.47 3.92
C GLU A 214 -13.08 22.84 3.11
N GLY A 215 -12.03 22.00 3.15
CA GLY A 215 -10.77 22.21 2.43
C GLY A 215 -9.95 23.39 2.95
N GLY A 216 -9.14 23.17 3.99
CA GLY A 216 -8.31 24.19 4.63
C GLY A 216 -7.31 24.85 3.67
N GLY A 217 -6.70 24.08 2.76
CA GLY A 217 -5.90 24.64 1.66
C GLY A 217 -6.75 24.86 0.41
N ILE A 218 -7.05 23.78 -0.30
CA ILE A 218 -7.68 23.78 -1.61
C ILE A 218 -9.01 23.00 -1.59
N PHE A 219 -10.06 23.60 -2.16
CA PHE A 219 -11.35 22.95 -2.38
C PHE A 219 -11.67 22.84 -3.88
N LEU A 220 -11.93 21.62 -4.34
CA LEU A 220 -12.23 21.29 -5.74
C LEU A 220 -13.74 21.05 -5.92
N LEU A 221 -14.31 21.54 -7.03
CA LEU A 221 -15.71 21.33 -7.39
C LEU A 221 -15.86 20.34 -8.55
N THR A 222 -17.09 19.89 -8.79
CA THR A 222 -17.46 18.91 -9.82
C THR A 222 -16.75 19.14 -11.16
N ASN A 223 -16.18 18.07 -11.73
CA ASN A 223 -15.46 18.06 -13.01
C ASN A 223 -14.24 18.99 -13.09
N SER A 224 -13.77 19.54 -11.97
CA SER A 224 -12.50 20.27 -11.96
C SER A 224 -11.31 19.31 -12.02
N ALA A 225 -10.16 19.85 -12.42
CA ALA A 225 -8.90 19.12 -12.46
C ALA A 225 -7.80 19.89 -11.72
N MET A 226 -6.89 19.16 -11.10
CA MET A 226 -5.68 19.68 -10.47
C MET A 226 -4.46 18.88 -10.93
N GLU A 227 -3.39 19.60 -11.24
CA GLU A 227 -2.04 19.05 -11.40
C GLU A 227 -1.08 19.83 -10.48
N ALA A 228 -0.34 19.15 -9.60
CA ALA A 228 0.67 19.77 -8.76
C ALA A 228 2.00 19.01 -8.86
N THR A 229 3.09 19.75 -8.97
CA THR A 229 4.46 19.21 -9.01
C THR A 229 5.39 19.99 -8.09
N GLY A 230 6.12 19.31 -7.21
CA GLY A 230 7.08 19.97 -6.31
C GLY A 230 6.43 20.95 -5.33
N THR A 231 5.20 20.67 -4.89
CA THR A 231 4.39 21.59 -4.07
C THR A 231 4.31 21.09 -2.63
N ASP A 232 4.55 22.00 -1.69
CA ASP A 232 4.49 21.72 -0.25
C ASP A 232 3.17 22.24 0.35
N PHE A 233 2.53 21.39 1.16
CA PHE A 233 1.32 21.69 1.91
C PHE A 233 1.60 21.54 3.42
N ALA A 234 1.44 22.62 4.19
CA ALA A 234 1.75 22.57 5.62
C ALA A 234 0.69 23.21 6.53
N SER A 235 0.38 22.51 7.63
CA SER A 235 -0.34 23.09 8.78
C SER A 235 -1.72 23.68 8.47
N HIS A 236 -2.44 23.14 7.49
CA HIS A 236 -3.82 23.52 7.20
C HIS A 236 -4.77 23.06 8.31
N SER A 237 -5.87 23.78 8.49
CA SER A 237 -6.91 23.45 9.46
C SER A 237 -8.29 23.50 8.82
N SER A 238 -9.18 22.58 9.20
CA SER A 238 -10.59 22.68 8.80
C SER A 238 -11.56 22.19 9.87
N GLY A 239 -12.73 22.84 9.96
CA GLY A 239 -13.74 22.66 11.01
C GLY A 239 -14.29 21.23 11.13
N ALA A 240 -14.31 20.47 10.03
CA ALA A 240 -14.66 19.06 10.06
C ALA A 240 -13.44 18.13 10.16
N ASN A 241 -12.26 18.49 9.62
CA ASN A 241 -11.32 17.43 9.19
C ASN A 241 -9.85 17.82 8.84
N GLY A 242 -9.44 19.09 8.87
CA GLY A 242 -8.03 19.49 8.68
C GLY A 242 -7.47 19.44 7.26
N ILE A 243 -8.30 19.27 6.22
CA ILE A 243 -7.84 18.78 4.90
C ILE A 243 -7.06 19.83 4.10
N ALA A 244 -5.84 19.53 3.66
CA ALA A 244 -5.06 20.39 2.77
C ALA A 244 -5.68 20.47 1.36
N ILE A 245 -6.13 19.35 0.77
CA ILE A 245 -6.86 19.30 -0.51
C ILE A 245 -8.11 18.43 -0.39
N SER A 246 -9.30 18.97 -0.67
CA SER A 246 -10.56 18.22 -0.56
C SER A 246 -11.52 18.37 -1.75
N SER A 247 -12.25 17.30 -2.06
CA SER A 247 -13.38 17.26 -3.01
C SER A 247 -14.46 16.25 -2.60
N ASP A 248 -15.70 16.72 -2.38
CA ASP A 248 -16.92 15.89 -2.22
C ASP A 248 -17.63 15.64 -3.56
N PHE A 249 -16.90 15.79 -4.66
CA PHE A 249 -17.42 15.63 -6.02
C PHE A 249 -16.39 14.90 -6.86
N PRO A 250 -16.82 14.16 -7.91
CA PRO A 250 -15.90 13.56 -8.87
C PRO A 250 -14.99 14.60 -9.53
N VAL A 251 -13.69 14.48 -9.28
CA VAL A 251 -12.63 15.32 -9.85
C VAL A 251 -11.45 14.45 -10.32
N THR A 252 -10.49 15.10 -10.99
CA THR A 252 -9.19 14.47 -11.33
C THR A 252 -8.07 15.23 -10.62
N ALA A 253 -7.25 14.52 -9.85
CA ALA A 253 -6.08 15.10 -9.18
C ALA A 253 -4.81 14.30 -9.53
N THR A 254 -3.78 15.01 -9.98
CA THR A 254 -2.45 14.46 -10.25
C THR A 254 -1.42 15.19 -9.40
N LEU A 255 -0.75 14.46 -8.50
CA LEU A 255 0.26 15.01 -7.60
C LEU A 255 1.60 14.29 -7.84
N THR A 256 2.66 15.06 -8.06
CA THR A 256 4.02 14.54 -8.28
C THR A 256 5.01 15.25 -7.36
N ASP A 257 5.80 14.50 -6.59
CA ASP A 257 6.81 15.03 -5.66
C ASP A 257 6.23 16.14 -4.75
N CYS A 258 5.06 15.89 -4.17
CA CYS A 258 4.41 16.81 -3.22
C CYS A 258 4.63 16.33 -1.77
N ASP A 259 4.87 17.27 -0.86
CA ASP A 259 5.00 16.99 0.58
C ASP A 259 3.80 17.55 1.37
N PHE A 260 3.30 16.75 2.30
CA PHE A 260 2.21 17.10 3.20
C PHE A 260 2.68 16.98 4.65
N SER A 261 2.68 18.11 5.35
CA SER A 261 3.12 18.22 6.74
C SER A 261 2.09 18.88 7.64
N GLY A 262 2.09 18.51 8.93
CA GLY A 262 1.18 19.06 9.93
C GLY A 262 0.13 18.07 10.43
N ALA A 263 -0.77 18.56 11.27
CA ALA A 263 -1.75 17.73 11.97
C ALA A 263 -3.14 17.81 11.32
N GLY A 264 -3.68 16.68 10.88
CA GLY A 264 -5.03 16.55 10.32
C GLY A 264 -5.04 15.61 9.12
N MET A 265 -6.21 15.44 8.50
CA MET A 265 -6.28 14.79 7.18
C MET A 265 -5.60 15.67 6.15
N GLN A 266 -4.98 15.05 5.14
CA GLN A 266 -4.18 15.79 4.15
C GLN A 266 -4.87 15.84 2.79
N LEU A 267 -5.50 14.74 2.34
CA LEU A 267 -6.02 14.63 0.97
C LEU A 267 -7.37 13.88 0.90
N TYR A 268 -8.46 14.52 0.50
CA TYR A 268 -9.75 13.84 0.28
C TYR A 268 -10.22 14.08 -1.15
N ILE A 269 -10.32 13.05 -1.99
CA ILE A 269 -10.65 13.22 -3.41
C ILE A 269 -11.68 12.20 -3.85
N GLU A 270 -12.93 12.62 -3.99
CA GLU A 270 -13.89 11.85 -4.77
C GLU A 270 -13.52 11.91 -6.26
N GLY A 271 -13.32 10.76 -6.92
CA GLY A 271 -12.93 10.67 -8.33
C GLY A 271 -11.61 9.95 -8.57
N THR A 272 -10.83 10.42 -9.54
CA THR A 272 -9.58 9.78 -9.99
C THR A 272 -8.37 10.52 -9.40
N SER A 273 -7.48 9.77 -8.76
CA SER A 273 -6.24 10.30 -8.19
C SER A 273 -5.02 9.57 -8.73
N THR A 274 -4.01 10.33 -9.15
CA THR A 274 -2.67 9.82 -9.51
C THR A 274 -1.64 10.47 -8.60
N LEU A 275 -0.93 9.66 -7.81
CA LEU A 275 0.08 10.09 -6.86
C LEU A 275 1.43 9.48 -7.26
N THR A 276 2.47 10.30 -7.36
CA THR A 276 3.83 9.85 -7.66
C THR A 276 4.81 10.56 -6.75
N GLU A 277 5.65 9.82 -6.01
CA GLU A 277 6.63 10.40 -5.07
C GLU A 277 6.02 11.33 -4.00
N VAL A 278 4.75 11.12 -3.65
CA VAL A 278 4.05 11.95 -2.66
C VAL A 278 4.41 11.50 -1.24
N ARG A 279 4.73 12.46 -0.37
CA ARG A 279 5.10 12.21 1.02
C ARG A 279 4.02 12.78 1.94
N MET A 280 3.49 11.95 2.83
CA MET A 280 2.49 12.35 3.83
C MET A 280 2.94 11.91 5.21
N GLY A 281 3.24 12.89 6.07
CA GLY A 281 4.04 12.74 7.29
C GLY A 281 3.64 11.64 8.29
N THR A 282 4.61 11.29 9.14
CA THR A 282 4.61 10.22 10.17
C THR A 282 4.14 10.68 11.56
N GLY A 283 3.36 11.76 11.64
CA GLY A 283 2.78 12.24 12.92
C GLY A 283 1.56 11.39 13.33
N PRO A 284 1.04 11.52 14.57
CA PRO A 284 -0.20 10.86 15.01
C PRO A 284 -1.46 11.32 14.23
N SER A 285 -1.26 12.15 13.22
CA SER A 285 -2.24 12.88 12.47
C SER A 285 -2.45 12.27 11.08
N ARG A 286 -3.24 11.19 11.08
CA ARG A 286 -4.23 10.74 10.08
C ARG A 286 -4.03 11.29 8.65
N GLY A 287 -3.07 10.77 7.88
CA GLY A 287 -3.23 10.79 6.43
C GLY A 287 -4.44 9.93 6.06
N HIS A 288 -5.54 10.53 5.65
CA HIS A 288 -6.55 9.79 4.89
C HIS A 288 -6.43 10.34 3.49
N VAL A 289 -6.11 9.46 2.54
CA VAL A 289 -6.70 9.51 1.20
C VAL A 289 -8.05 8.82 1.35
N THR A 290 -9.12 9.35 0.77
CA THR A 290 -10.37 8.59 0.61
C THR A 290 -10.87 8.95 -0.76
N SER A 291 -10.95 7.96 -1.65
CA SER A 291 -11.54 8.10 -2.98
C SER A 291 -12.87 7.36 -3.04
N VAL A 292 -13.99 8.04 -2.80
CA VAL A 292 -15.28 7.44 -3.12
C VAL A 292 -15.55 7.70 -4.61
N GLY A 293 -15.30 6.65 -5.42
CA GLY A 293 -15.79 6.51 -6.78
C GLY A 293 -14.83 6.85 -7.93
N ALA A 294 -13.81 6.01 -8.19
CA ALA A 294 -13.42 5.57 -9.55
C ALA A 294 -12.12 4.74 -9.55
N THR A 295 -10.95 5.34 -9.30
CA THR A 295 -9.64 4.68 -9.41
C THR A 295 -8.53 5.49 -8.74
N THR A 296 -7.68 4.86 -7.93
CA THR A 296 -6.46 5.49 -7.37
C THR A 296 -5.21 4.78 -7.88
N THR A 297 -4.24 5.55 -8.39
CA THR A 297 -2.88 5.05 -8.67
C THR A 297 -1.90 5.78 -7.78
N ALA A 298 -1.10 5.04 -7.02
CA ALA A 298 -0.03 5.59 -6.19
C ALA A 298 1.27 4.84 -6.48
N THR A 299 2.34 5.59 -6.78
CA THR A 299 3.65 5.03 -7.12
C THR A 299 4.74 5.72 -6.33
N ASP A 300 5.62 4.95 -5.68
CA ASP A 300 6.79 5.42 -4.93
C ASP A 300 6.44 6.48 -3.87
N CYS A 301 5.26 6.35 -3.26
CA CYS A 301 4.76 7.28 -2.24
C CYS A 301 5.11 6.82 -0.82
N GLN A 302 5.16 7.77 0.12
CA GLN A 302 5.35 7.49 1.54
C GLN A 302 4.12 7.96 2.33
N PHE A 303 3.52 7.06 3.10
CA PHE A 303 2.32 7.32 3.90
C PHE A 303 2.56 7.01 5.39
N GLY A 304 2.30 7.98 6.26
CA GLY A 304 2.16 7.74 7.71
C GLY A 304 0.82 7.12 8.13
N GLY A 305 -0.15 7.15 7.21
CA GLY A 305 -1.48 6.54 7.30
C GLY A 305 -2.21 6.84 5.99
N VAL A 306 -3.05 5.92 5.51
CA VAL A 306 -3.84 6.11 4.29
C VAL A 306 -5.01 5.13 4.23
N PHE A 307 -6.13 5.59 3.69
CA PHE A 307 -7.25 4.75 3.32
C PHE A 307 -7.34 4.74 1.79
N PHE A 308 -7.65 3.59 1.20
CA PHE A 308 -7.92 3.51 -0.23
C PHE A 308 -9.32 2.94 -0.37
N SER A 309 -10.20 3.67 -1.04
CA SER A 309 -11.52 3.19 -1.42
C SER A 309 -11.64 3.10 -2.93
N GLY A 310 -12.25 2.02 -3.42
CA GLY A 310 -12.34 1.72 -4.83
C GLY A 310 -11.15 0.94 -5.39
N GLU A 311 -11.15 0.73 -6.70
CA GLU A 311 -10.12 -0.03 -7.42
C GLU A 311 -8.85 0.81 -7.64
N GLY A 312 -7.71 0.16 -7.82
CA GLY A 312 -6.47 0.89 -8.00
C GLY A 312 -5.21 0.04 -7.96
N LEU A 313 -4.09 0.69 -8.26
CA LEU A 313 -2.75 0.13 -8.15
C LEU A 313 -1.94 1.00 -7.19
N VAL A 314 -1.40 0.39 -6.15
CA VAL A 314 -0.38 1.00 -5.29
C VAL A 314 0.90 0.22 -5.48
N GLN A 315 1.96 0.89 -5.92
CA GLN A 315 3.23 0.26 -6.26
C GLN A 315 4.42 0.97 -5.64
N GLY A 316 5.35 0.23 -5.04
CA GLY A 316 6.60 0.80 -4.51
C GLY A 316 6.40 1.75 -3.32
N CYS A 317 5.23 1.71 -2.68
CA CYS A 317 4.89 2.65 -1.61
C CYS A 317 5.30 2.14 -0.23
N ASP A 318 5.74 3.06 0.63
CA ASP A 318 6.12 2.81 2.01
C ASP A 318 5.04 3.30 2.98
N PHE A 319 4.66 2.43 3.92
CA PHE A 319 3.69 2.67 4.98
C PHE A 319 4.41 2.57 6.33
N VAL A 320 4.56 3.69 7.03
CA VAL A 320 5.45 3.79 8.20
C VAL A 320 4.77 4.43 9.40
N GLY A 321 4.81 3.76 10.55
CA GLY A 321 4.54 4.38 11.86
C GLY A 321 3.31 3.83 12.62
N PRO A 322 3.15 4.25 13.89
CA PRO A 322 2.22 3.64 14.85
C PRO A 322 0.76 4.07 14.69
N SER A 323 0.38 4.73 13.58
CA SER A 323 -0.94 5.37 13.43
C SER A 323 -1.58 5.06 12.07
N VAL A 324 -1.44 3.83 11.59
CA VAL A 324 -2.14 3.41 10.37
C VAL A 324 -3.42 2.68 10.77
N LEU A 325 -4.55 3.35 10.53
CA LEU A 325 -5.76 2.64 10.21
C LEU A 325 -5.67 2.24 8.74
N SER A 326 -5.69 0.92 8.54
CA SER A 326 -6.21 0.19 7.39
C SER A 326 -6.37 0.94 6.08
N ALA A 327 -5.64 0.50 5.06
CA ALA A 327 -6.32 0.29 3.78
C ALA A 327 -7.51 -0.64 4.07
N ALA A 328 -8.73 -0.11 4.13
CA ALA A 328 -9.94 -0.93 4.19
C ALA A 328 -10.39 -1.14 2.76
N LEU A 329 -10.02 -2.30 2.22
CA LEU A 329 -10.20 -2.58 0.80
C LEU A 329 -11.63 -3.04 0.56
N THR A 330 -12.44 -2.11 0.05
CA THR A 330 -13.83 -2.38 -0.33
C THR A 330 -13.93 -3.05 -1.70
N ASP A 331 -12.94 -2.85 -2.57
CA ASP A 331 -12.92 -3.31 -3.97
C ASP A 331 -11.47 -3.61 -4.43
N ASN A 332 -11.31 -4.28 -5.57
CA ASN A 332 -10.09 -4.91 -6.13
C ASN A 332 -8.80 -4.04 -6.16
N LEU A 333 -8.24 -3.68 -5.01
CA LEU A 333 -6.95 -3.00 -4.94
C LEU A 333 -5.81 -4.00 -5.11
N VAL A 334 -4.84 -3.60 -5.92
CA VAL A 334 -3.58 -4.34 -6.10
C VAL A 334 -2.46 -3.55 -5.43
N LEU A 335 -1.82 -4.17 -4.44
CA LEU A 335 -0.58 -3.70 -3.83
C LEU A 335 0.59 -4.46 -4.47
N ARG A 336 1.61 -3.75 -4.93
CA ARG A 336 2.83 -4.35 -5.53
C ARG A 336 4.07 -3.72 -4.92
N GLU A 337 5.02 -4.54 -4.48
CA GLU A 337 6.34 -4.02 -4.06
C GLU A 337 6.23 -2.96 -2.95
N CYS A 338 5.19 -3.04 -2.11
CA CYS A 338 4.93 -2.09 -1.03
C CYS A 338 5.53 -2.60 0.29
N THR A 339 5.96 -1.68 1.15
CA THR A 339 6.51 -2.01 2.48
C THR A 339 5.66 -1.42 3.59
N PHE A 340 5.25 -2.27 4.55
CA PHE A 340 4.53 -1.90 5.77
C PHE A 340 5.44 -2.13 6.98
N THR A 341 5.86 -1.06 7.66
CA THR A 341 6.83 -1.15 8.77
C THR A 341 6.30 -0.54 10.06
N GLY A 342 6.30 -1.34 11.13
CA GLY A 342 6.03 -0.85 12.48
C GLY A 342 4.61 -0.34 12.68
N VAL A 343 3.66 -0.86 11.90
CA VAL A 343 2.28 -0.42 11.92
C VAL A 343 1.55 -1.08 13.09
N SER A 344 1.27 -0.30 14.14
CA SER A 344 0.44 -0.71 15.27
C SER A 344 -0.92 -0.01 15.15
N GLY A 345 -2.00 -0.72 14.86
CA GLY A 345 -3.30 -0.04 14.75
C GLY A 345 -3.69 0.66 16.07
N GLU A 346 -4.25 1.86 15.95
CA GLU A 346 -4.81 2.60 17.09
C GLU A 346 -6.35 2.62 17.03
N SER A 347 -6.97 2.23 18.15
CA SER A 347 -8.41 2.39 18.38
C SER A 347 -8.79 3.88 18.44
N GLY A 348 -9.59 4.38 17.48
CA GLY A 348 -10.18 5.73 17.62
C GLY A 348 -10.56 6.52 16.37
N ILE A 349 -10.71 5.91 15.19
CA ILE A 349 -11.11 6.63 13.97
C ILE A 349 -12.55 6.27 13.58
N SER A 350 -13.41 7.30 13.52
CA SER A 350 -14.81 7.22 13.09
C SER A 350 -14.90 7.68 11.63
N PHE A 351 -15.32 6.81 10.71
CA PHE A 351 -15.73 7.23 9.36
C PHE A 351 -17.08 7.95 9.46
N GLN A 352 -17.16 9.20 9.01
CA GLN A 352 -18.43 9.91 8.81
C GLN A 352 -18.45 10.32 7.34
N GLY A 353 -19.20 9.59 6.49
CA GLY A 353 -19.30 9.91 5.07
C GLY A 353 -20.22 8.95 4.31
N GLU A 354 -20.02 7.64 4.45
CA GLU A 354 -20.98 6.61 4.00
C GLU A 354 -21.04 5.49 5.05
N MET A 355 -22.13 4.73 5.08
CA MET A 355 -22.37 3.63 6.04
C MET A 355 -21.34 2.49 5.89
N ILE A 356 -20.11 2.71 6.33
CA ILE A 356 -19.24 1.62 6.77
C ILE A 356 -19.66 1.40 8.22
N ASP A 357 -20.52 0.39 8.40
CA ASP A 357 -21.16 0.02 9.65
C ASP A 357 -20.18 0.08 10.84
N SER A 358 -20.72 0.36 12.02
CA SER A 358 -20.10 0.28 13.35
C SER A 358 -19.38 -1.04 13.69
N LEU A 359 -19.23 -1.92 12.71
CA LEU A 359 -18.61 -3.23 12.71
C LEU A 359 -17.11 -3.19 12.36
N ILE A 360 -16.58 -2.11 11.77
CA ILE A 360 -15.17 -2.00 11.30
C ILE A 360 -14.28 -1.12 12.20
N THR A 361 -14.87 -0.30 13.07
CA THR A 361 -14.18 0.69 13.92
C THR A 361 -13.45 0.12 15.14
N GLY A 362 -12.93 -1.12 15.05
CA GLY A 362 -12.26 -1.80 16.16
C GLY A 362 -11.17 -2.80 15.77
N TYR A 363 -10.70 -2.80 14.52
CA TYR A 363 -9.63 -3.71 14.08
C TYR A 363 -8.35 -2.94 13.82
N ASP A 364 -7.46 -3.01 14.80
CA ASP A 364 -6.13 -2.41 14.75
C ASP A 364 -5.24 -3.23 13.80
N SER A 365 -5.23 -2.91 12.50
CA SER A 365 -4.40 -3.63 11.53
C SER A 365 -3.74 -2.77 10.46
N ALA A 366 -2.60 -3.27 9.96
CA ALA A 366 -1.87 -2.62 8.87
C ALA A 366 -2.64 -2.68 7.55
N LEU A 367 -3.36 -3.77 7.31
CA LEU A 367 -4.23 -3.96 6.15
C LEU A 367 -5.53 -4.66 6.56
N THR A 368 -6.67 -4.00 6.32
CA THR A 368 -8.00 -4.63 6.52
C THR A 368 -8.60 -4.96 5.16
N VAL A 369 -8.82 -6.23 4.88
CA VAL A 369 -9.46 -6.67 3.64
C VAL A 369 -10.94 -6.90 3.89
N LEU A 370 -11.81 -6.12 3.24
CA LEU A 370 -13.27 -6.22 3.39
C LEU A 370 -13.94 -6.99 2.24
N SER A 371 -13.35 -6.96 1.05
CA SER A 371 -13.87 -7.61 -0.16
C SER A 371 -12.83 -8.48 -0.84
N SER A 372 -11.85 -7.89 -1.53
CA SER A 372 -10.73 -8.60 -2.16
C SER A 372 -9.47 -7.75 -2.11
N ALA A 373 -8.33 -8.39 -1.91
CA ALA A 373 -7.03 -7.75 -1.96
C ALA A 373 -6.04 -8.66 -2.68
N THR A 374 -5.22 -8.06 -3.56
CA THR A 374 -4.05 -8.74 -4.11
C THR A 374 -2.80 -8.03 -3.65
N VAL A 375 -1.92 -8.75 -2.95
CA VAL A 375 -0.60 -8.27 -2.51
C VAL A 375 0.47 -9.08 -3.21
N ARG A 376 1.38 -8.41 -3.91
CA ARG A 376 2.47 -9.05 -4.67
C ARG A 376 3.80 -8.41 -4.33
N GLY A 377 4.84 -9.18 -4.03
CA GLY A 377 6.16 -8.61 -3.75
C GLY A 377 6.17 -7.69 -2.51
N CYS A 378 5.17 -7.78 -1.63
CA CYS A 378 4.99 -6.83 -0.53
C CYS A 378 5.69 -7.32 0.74
N HIS A 379 6.20 -6.38 1.54
CA HIS A 379 6.88 -6.66 2.80
C HIS A 379 6.08 -6.11 3.98
N PHE A 380 5.77 -6.97 4.96
CA PHE A 380 5.10 -6.62 6.20
C PHE A 380 6.05 -6.90 7.37
N LEU A 381 6.65 -5.83 7.90
CA LEU A 381 7.76 -5.89 8.85
C LEU A 381 7.36 -5.30 10.21
N ASN A 382 7.46 -6.10 11.27
CA ASN A 382 7.31 -5.66 12.66
C ASN A 382 5.98 -4.95 12.97
N ASN A 383 4.89 -5.36 12.31
CA ASN A 383 3.57 -4.76 12.53
C ASN A 383 2.89 -5.34 13.78
N GLY A 384 1.97 -4.59 14.37
CA GLY A 384 1.19 -4.96 15.55
C GLY A 384 1.92 -4.88 16.90
N ILE A 385 3.20 -4.48 16.91
CA ILE A 385 3.98 -4.32 18.15
C ILE A 385 3.43 -3.15 18.99
N GLY A 386 3.12 -3.41 20.26
CA GLY A 386 2.75 -2.37 21.24
C GLY A 386 1.29 -1.88 21.18
N ALA A 387 0.48 -2.41 20.27
CA ALA A 387 -0.94 -2.09 20.19
C ALA A 387 -1.75 -2.68 21.36
N SER A 388 -2.79 -1.98 21.79
CA SER A 388 -3.74 -2.47 22.80
C SER A 388 -4.91 -3.21 22.13
N GLY A 389 -5.29 -4.40 22.59
CA GLY A 389 -6.42 -5.15 22.01
C GLY A 389 -6.01 -6.16 20.94
N TYR A 390 -6.92 -6.52 20.02
CA TYR A 390 -6.73 -7.57 19.01
C TYR A 390 -5.98 -7.09 17.75
N ALA A 391 -4.84 -6.43 17.94
CA ALA A 391 -4.05 -5.94 16.82
C ALA A 391 -3.53 -7.06 15.92
N ARG A 392 -3.52 -6.83 14.61
CA ARG A 392 -3.22 -7.83 13.56
C ARG A 392 -2.42 -7.14 12.45
N THR A 393 -1.66 -7.89 11.67
CA THR A 393 -0.99 -7.28 10.51
C THR A 393 -1.94 -7.18 9.33
N ILE A 394 -2.47 -8.31 8.87
CA ILE A 394 -3.59 -8.35 7.95
C ILE A 394 -4.83 -8.91 8.66
N ALA A 395 -5.93 -8.16 8.58
CA ALA A 395 -7.24 -8.57 9.05
C ALA A 395 -8.16 -8.89 7.87
N LEU A 396 -8.61 -10.13 7.75
CA LEU A 396 -9.67 -10.53 6.82
C LEU A 396 -11.01 -10.38 7.51
N ALA A 397 -11.83 -9.41 7.06
CA ALA A 397 -13.12 -9.11 7.65
C ALA A 397 -14.23 -9.18 6.59
N GLY A 398 -15.48 -9.40 7.02
CA GLY A 398 -16.60 -9.44 6.10
C GLY A 398 -16.48 -10.56 5.05
N SER A 399 -16.57 -10.21 3.78
CA SER A 399 -16.36 -11.14 2.65
C SER A 399 -14.92 -11.13 2.12
N GLY A 400 -13.97 -10.59 2.87
CA GLY A 400 -12.58 -10.39 2.46
C GLY A 400 -11.84 -11.65 2.00
N THR A 401 -11.32 -11.63 0.78
CA THR A 401 -10.36 -12.63 0.27
C THR A 401 -9.01 -11.99 0.00
N LEU A 402 -7.94 -12.73 0.31
CA LEU A 402 -6.57 -12.27 0.08
C LEU A 402 -5.84 -13.22 -0.86
N LEU A 403 -5.30 -12.67 -1.94
CA LEU A 403 -4.23 -13.29 -2.73
C LEU A 403 -2.92 -12.63 -2.34
N ALA A 404 -2.03 -13.39 -1.70
CA ALA A 404 -0.67 -13.00 -1.38
C ALA A 404 0.31 -13.82 -2.23
N GLU A 405 1.12 -13.15 -3.04
CA GLU A 405 2.13 -13.78 -3.88
C GLU A 405 3.49 -13.12 -3.64
N ASP A 406 4.55 -13.91 -3.49
CA ASP A 406 5.92 -13.38 -3.42
C ASP A 406 6.12 -12.36 -2.27
N CYS A 407 5.44 -12.56 -1.14
CA CYS A 407 5.43 -11.61 -0.02
C CYS A 407 6.27 -12.07 1.18
N LEU A 408 6.80 -11.12 1.93
CA LEU A 408 7.52 -11.34 3.19
C LEU A 408 6.70 -10.81 4.37
N PHE A 409 6.42 -11.67 5.35
CA PHE A 409 5.82 -11.34 6.62
C PHE A 409 6.82 -11.63 7.74
N GLU A 410 7.47 -10.59 8.27
CA GLU A 410 8.55 -10.75 9.23
C GLU A 410 8.31 -9.98 10.55
N GLY A 411 8.47 -10.67 11.68
CA GLY A 411 8.46 -10.04 13.01
C GLY A 411 7.10 -9.47 13.42
N ASN A 412 6.02 -9.87 12.75
CA ASN A 412 4.70 -9.32 13.03
C ASN A 412 4.07 -9.93 14.29
N ARG A 413 3.33 -9.13 15.06
CA ARG A 413 2.78 -9.52 16.36
C ARG A 413 1.29 -9.28 16.45
N SER A 414 0.55 -10.26 16.99
CA SER A 414 -0.84 -10.11 17.40
C SER A 414 -1.01 -10.44 18.88
N ASN A 415 -1.83 -9.68 19.61
CA ASN A 415 -2.29 -10.10 20.94
C ASN A 415 -3.52 -11.05 20.87
N GLY A 416 -3.93 -11.42 19.65
CA GLY A 416 -4.97 -12.40 19.38
C GLY A 416 -4.40 -13.55 18.53
N ASN A 417 -5.13 -13.93 17.50
CA ASN A 417 -4.72 -15.01 16.58
C ASN A 417 -4.07 -14.43 15.32
N GLY A 418 -3.16 -15.17 14.69
CA GLY A 418 -2.55 -14.81 13.41
C GLY A 418 -1.66 -13.57 13.49
N GLY A 419 -0.38 -13.75 13.83
CA GLY A 419 0.58 -12.64 13.92
C GLY A 419 0.74 -11.87 12.61
N ALA A 420 0.71 -12.57 11.48
CA ALA A 420 0.75 -11.99 10.15
C ALA A 420 -0.64 -11.86 9.52
N ILE A 421 -1.41 -12.94 9.44
CA ILE A 421 -2.72 -12.95 8.77
C ILE A 421 -3.74 -13.61 9.68
N SER A 422 -4.88 -12.96 9.83
CA SER A 422 -5.90 -13.47 10.72
C SER A 422 -7.31 -13.13 10.25
N GLU A 423 -8.22 -14.08 10.43
CA GLU A 423 -9.63 -13.82 10.22
C GLU A 423 -10.25 -13.11 11.43
N VAL A 424 -11.08 -12.12 11.14
CA VAL A 424 -11.89 -11.46 12.16
C VAL A 424 -13.17 -12.26 12.37
N PRO A 425 -13.52 -12.65 13.61
CA PRO A 425 -14.73 -13.44 13.89
C PRO A 425 -16.01 -12.64 13.59
N ILE A 426 -16.47 -12.66 12.34
CA ILE A 426 -17.76 -12.11 11.90
C ILE A 426 -18.53 -13.25 11.23
N SER A 427 -19.82 -13.39 11.53
CA SER A 427 -20.71 -14.50 11.13
C SER A 427 -21.05 -14.58 9.62
N VAL A 428 -20.07 -14.37 8.75
CA VAL A 428 -20.22 -14.32 7.29
C VAL A 428 -19.48 -15.46 6.62
N THR A 429 -19.95 -15.87 5.44
CA THR A 429 -19.67 -17.16 4.81
C THR A 429 -18.50 -17.18 3.80
N SER A 430 -17.79 -16.07 3.57
CA SER A 430 -16.77 -16.02 2.51
C SER A 430 -15.52 -15.21 2.88
N THR A 431 -14.60 -15.80 3.64
CA THR A 431 -13.21 -15.32 3.72
C THR A 431 -12.31 -16.48 3.39
N GLY A 432 -11.19 -16.22 2.73
CA GLY A 432 -10.25 -17.24 2.33
C GLY A 432 -8.93 -16.60 1.97
N ILE A 433 -7.86 -17.36 2.13
CA ILE A 433 -6.50 -16.95 1.84
C ILE A 433 -5.95 -17.83 0.71
N THR A 434 -5.30 -17.21 -0.26
CA THR A 434 -4.39 -17.86 -1.19
C THR A 434 -3.02 -17.24 -0.99
N ALA A 435 -2.09 -17.99 -0.40
CA ALA A 435 -0.71 -17.57 -0.23
C ALA A 435 0.17 -18.44 -1.15
N ARG A 436 0.97 -17.81 -2.00
CA ARG A 436 1.89 -18.48 -2.92
C ARG A 436 3.27 -17.86 -2.80
N ARG A 437 4.33 -18.69 -2.70
CA ARG A 437 5.71 -18.17 -2.70
C ARG A 437 5.97 -17.12 -1.62
N CYS A 438 5.34 -17.28 -0.46
CA CYS A 438 5.42 -16.32 0.65
C CYS A 438 6.32 -16.83 1.77
N ILE A 439 6.98 -15.92 2.47
CA ILE A 439 7.81 -16.22 3.64
C ILE A 439 7.16 -15.60 4.87
N PHE A 440 6.84 -16.44 5.86
CA PHE A 440 6.35 -16.05 7.18
C PHE A 440 7.44 -16.35 8.21
N ARG A 441 8.15 -15.32 8.65
CA ARG A 441 9.30 -15.45 9.55
C ARG A 441 9.08 -14.72 10.87
N ASN A 442 9.39 -15.38 11.98
CA ASN A 442 9.42 -14.78 13.31
C ASN A 442 8.12 -14.03 13.69
N ASN A 443 6.96 -14.47 13.19
CA ASN A 443 5.68 -13.87 13.56
C ASN A 443 5.18 -14.48 14.87
N HIS A 444 4.43 -13.70 15.65
CA HIS A 444 4.00 -14.07 16.99
C HIS A 444 2.52 -13.78 17.21
N ALA A 445 1.81 -14.72 17.83
CA ALA A 445 0.44 -14.56 18.30
C ALA A 445 0.34 -14.92 19.78
N ASP A 446 -0.27 -14.07 20.61
CA ASP A 446 -0.59 -14.43 22.00
C ASP A 446 -1.77 -15.44 22.07
N GLY A 447 -2.43 -15.72 20.94
CA GLY A 447 -3.48 -16.74 20.77
C GLY A 447 -2.99 -17.91 19.91
N SER A 448 -3.73 -18.21 18.84
CA SER A 448 -3.41 -19.33 17.93
C SER A 448 -2.90 -18.86 16.57
N GLY A 449 -2.05 -19.66 15.92
CA GLY A 449 -1.50 -19.39 14.59
C GLY A 449 -0.48 -18.26 14.61
N GLY A 450 0.79 -18.55 14.91
CA GLY A 450 1.81 -17.50 15.07
C GLY A 450 1.99 -16.66 13.81
N ALA A 451 1.86 -17.26 12.63
CA ALA A 451 1.76 -16.56 11.36
C ALA A 451 0.30 -16.39 10.92
N ILE A 452 -0.41 -17.51 10.73
CA ILE A 452 -1.74 -17.52 10.10
C ILE A 452 -2.76 -18.18 11.01
N SER A 453 -3.90 -17.52 11.21
CA SER A 453 -5.07 -18.13 11.82
C SER A 453 -6.29 -17.99 10.91
N ILE A 454 -6.85 -19.13 10.53
CA ILE A 454 -7.97 -19.22 9.60
C ILE A 454 -9.07 -20.10 10.15
N GLY A 455 -10.33 -19.72 9.91
CA GLY A 455 -11.50 -20.54 10.17
C GLY A 455 -12.27 -20.95 8.92
N LYS A 456 -11.76 -20.59 7.74
CA LYS A 456 -12.36 -20.89 6.43
C LYS A 456 -11.35 -21.54 5.47
N ALA A 457 -11.81 -21.79 4.24
CA ALA A 457 -10.99 -22.49 3.26
C ALA A 457 -9.83 -21.61 2.78
N GLY A 458 -8.66 -22.21 2.62
CA GLY A 458 -7.46 -21.53 2.15
C GLY A 458 -6.54 -22.46 1.38
N ILE A 459 -5.65 -21.86 0.59
CA ILE A 459 -4.60 -22.55 -0.17
C ILE A 459 -3.27 -21.86 0.17
N VAL A 460 -2.28 -22.67 0.53
CA VAL A 460 -0.91 -22.25 0.79
C VAL A 460 -0.01 -23.09 -0.10
N THR A 461 0.73 -22.46 -1.00
CA THR A 461 1.61 -23.15 -1.96
C THR A 461 3.00 -22.50 -1.95
N ASP A 462 4.07 -23.29 -2.01
CA ASP A 462 5.45 -22.79 -2.10
C ASP A 462 5.85 -21.83 -0.98
N CYS A 463 5.31 -22.03 0.23
CA CYS A 463 5.50 -21.10 1.34
C CYS A 463 6.50 -21.62 2.37
N VAL A 464 7.19 -20.68 3.03
CA VAL A 464 8.08 -20.98 4.16
C VAL A 464 7.52 -20.36 5.43
N PHE A 465 7.41 -21.16 6.49
CA PHE A 465 7.04 -20.74 7.84
C PHE A 465 8.21 -21.03 8.77
N GLU A 466 8.87 -19.98 9.24
CA GLU A 466 10.12 -20.08 10.01
C GLU A 466 10.04 -19.31 11.33
N GLY A 467 10.35 -19.97 12.45
CA GLY A 467 10.49 -19.28 13.74
C GLY A 467 9.20 -18.63 14.26
N ASN A 468 8.02 -19.04 13.76
CA ASN A 468 6.76 -18.46 14.20
C ASN A 468 6.34 -19.06 15.54
N THR A 469 5.70 -18.24 16.38
CA THR A 469 5.38 -18.61 17.77
C THR A 469 3.95 -18.29 18.15
N ALA A 470 3.29 -19.19 18.88
CA ALA A 470 1.95 -18.99 19.42
C ALA A 470 1.69 -19.81 20.69
N ILE A 471 0.53 -19.63 21.33
CA ILE A 471 0.08 -20.61 22.32
C ILE A 471 -0.21 -21.95 21.62
N ASP A 472 -0.85 -21.88 20.46
CA ASP A 472 -1.38 -23.01 19.70
C ASP A 472 -1.16 -22.83 18.21
N GLY A 473 -0.66 -23.83 17.50
CA GLY A 473 -0.34 -23.71 16.07
C GLY A 473 0.78 -22.70 15.85
N GLY A 474 2.03 -23.06 16.15
CA GLY A 474 3.14 -22.11 16.17
C GLY A 474 3.30 -21.33 14.86
N ALA A 475 3.03 -21.96 13.71
CA ALA A 475 2.86 -21.27 12.43
C ALA A 475 1.38 -21.03 12.09
N ILE A 476 0.59 -22.10 12.00
CA ILE A 476 -0.78 -22.05 11.46
C ILE A 476 -1.77 -22.69 12.43
N SER A 477 -2.92 -22.02 12.60
CA SER A 477 -4.10 -22.60 13.24
C SER A 477 -5.28 -22.65 12.27
N VAL A 478 -5.89 -23.83 12.17
CA VAL A 478 -7.05 -24.12 11.32
C VAL A 478 -8.27 -24.41 12.19
N ASP A 479 -9.23 -23.48 12.20
CA ASP A 479 -10.42 -23.47 13.07
C ASP A 479 -11.73 -23.44 12.24
N GLY A 480 -12.01 -24.51 11.48
CA GLY A 480 -13.36 -24.74 10.98
C GLY A 480 -13.60 -25.17 9.53
N LYS A 481 -12.68 -24.96 8.57
CA LYS A 481 -12.81 -25.47 7.17
C LYS A 481 -11.48 -26.02 6.65
N ALA A 482 -11.49 -26.46 5.38
CA ALA A 482 -10.36 -27.09 4.72
C ALA A 482 -9.25 -26.10 4.35
N LEU A 483 -8.08 -26.24 4.97
CA LEU A 483 -6.83 -25.68 4.49
C LEU A 483 -6.12 -26.70 3.60
N THR A 484 -5.69 -26.25 2.44
CA THR A 484 -4.81 -27.02 1.56
C THR A 484 -3.42 -26.41 1.60
N ILE A 485 -2.41 -27.23 1.90
CA ILE A 485 -1.02 -26.82 1.93
C ILE A 485 -0.27 -27.74 0.98
N VAL A 486 0.40 -27.15 -0.01
CA VAL A 486 1.19 -27.89 -0.99
C VAL A 486 2.58 -27.28 -1.02
N ASN A 487 3.62 -28.09 -1.08
CA ASN A 487 4.97 -27.61 -1.32
C ASN A 487 5.46 -26.58 -0.28
N ALA A 488 5.30 -26.86 1.02
CA ALA A 488 5.58 -25.89 2.08
C ALA A 488 6.61 -26.39 3.09
N ARG A 489 7.40 -25.45 3.65
CA ARG A 489 8.41 -25.72 4.67
C ARG A 489 8.00 -25.08 6.00
N PHE A 490 7.97 -25.88 7.07
CA PHE A 490 7.74 -25.44 8.44
C PHE A 490 8.98 -25.70 9.28
N VAL A 491 9.73 -24.64 9.55
CA VAL A 491 11.05 -24.69 10.20
C VAL A 491 10.99 -24.02 11.56
N ASN A 492 11.34 -24.76 12.61
CA ASN A 492 11.55 -24.19 13.95
C ASN A 492 10.37 -23.33 14.45
N ASN A 493 9.13 -23.74 14.16
CA ASN A 493 7.95 -23.08 14.71
C ASN A 493 7.62 -23.66 16.09
N GLU A 494 7.13 -22.82 17.00
CA GLU A 494 6.92 -23.19 18.39
C GLU A 494 5.51 -22.84 18.88
N ALA A 495 4.84 -23.82 19.48
CA ALA A 495 3.59 -23.64 20.21
C ALA A 495 3.78 -24.01 21.68
N ASP A 496 3.13 -23.28 22.59
CA ASP A 496 3.14 -23.65 24.02
C ASP A 496 2.44 -24.98 24.29
N VAL A 497 1.40 -25.32 23.52
CA VAL A 497 0.56 -26.51 23.79
C VAL A 497 0.40 -27.42 22.60
N TRP A 498 -0.38 -27.03 21.58
CA TRP A 498 -0.72 -27.93 20.47
C TRP A 498 -0.14 -27.46 19.13
N GLY A 499 0.49 -28.38 18.40
CA GLY A 499 0.87 -28.16 17.00
C GLY A 499 1.99 -27.15 16.86
N GLY A 500 3.25 -27.58 16.97
CA GLY A 500 4.39 -26.66 16.89
C GLY A 500 4.46 -25.94 15.54
N ALA A 501 4.14 -26.64 14.44
CA ALA A 501 3.87 -25.99 13.16
C ALA A 501 2.37 -25.71 12.97
N VAL A 502 1.54 -26.76 12.97
CA VAL A 502 0.13 -26.65 12.57
C VAL A 502 -0.79 -27.26 13.61
N LEU A 503 -1.80 -26.49 14.03
CA LEU A 503 -2.95 -26.98 14.76
C LEU A 503 -4.17 -27.06 13.86
N VAL A 504 -4.86 -28.19 13.88
CA VAL A 504 -6.19 -28.36 13.28
C VAL A 504 -7.18 -28.66 14.39
N LEU A 505 -8.20 -27.83 14.52
CA LEU A 505 -9.23 -27.95 15.54
C LEU A 505 -10.64 -27.81 14.95
N ASP A 506 -11.62 -28.05 15.80
CA ASP A 506 -13.06 -28.00 15.55
C ASP A 506 -13.61 -29.08 14.59
N PRO A 507 -14.89 -29.49 14.73
CA PRO A 507 -15.48 -30.56 13.91
C PRO A 507 -15.57 -30.27 12.40
N GLY A 508 -15.28 -29.03 12.00
CA GLY A 508 -15.20 -28.62 10.59
C GLY A 508 -13.76 -28.43 10.08
N GLY A 509 -12.77 -28.39 10.98
CA GLY A 509 -11.36 -28.21 10.62
C GLY A 509 -10.87 -29.37 9.77
N SER A 510 -10.27 -29.01 8.65
CA SER A 510 -9.67 -30.00 7.75
C SER A 510 -8.34 -29.49 7.22
N LEU A 511 -7.33 -30.35 7.20
CA LEU A 511 -6.03 -30.09 6.60
C LEU A 511 -5.79 -31.11 5.49
N ASN A 512 -5.43 -30.65 4.30
CA ASN A 512 -4.84 -31.46 3.25
C ASN A 512 -3.44 -30.92 3.01
N ALA A 513 -2.42 -31.58 3.55
CA ALA A 513 -1.03 -31.24 3.36
C ALA A 513 -0.40 -32.24 2.40
N ALA A 514 0.28 -31.74 1.37
CA ALA A 514 0.99 -32.54 0.38
C ALA A 514 2.39 -31.98 0.19
N ASN A 515 3.40 -32.84 0.06
CA ASN A 515 4.75 -32.40 -0.26
C ASN A 515 5.28 -31.32 0.69
N CYS A 516 5.10 -31.55 1.99
CA CYS A 516 5.50 -30.59 3.03
C CYS A 516 6.68 -31.12 3.83
N LEU A 517 7.54 -30.21 4.27
CA LEU A 517 8.64 -30.49 5.19
C LEU A 517 8.37 -29.83 6.54
N PHE A 518 8.28 -30.63 7.60
CA PHE A 518 8.13 -30.19 8.98
C PHE A 518 9.42 -30.51 9.74
N ILE A 519 10.22 -29.49 10.03
CA ILE A 519 11.56 -29.62 10.57
C ILE A 519 11.70 -28.83 11.87
N VAL A 520 12.11 -29.51 12.95
CA VAL A 520 12.45 -28.89 14.25
C VAL A 520 11.30 -28.08 14.88
N ASN A 521 10.05 -28.45 14.62
CA ASN A 521 8.92 -27.75 15.25
C ASN A 521 8.70 -28.27 16.68
N HIS A 522 8.33 -27.36 17.59
CA HIS A 522 8.31 -27.59 19.03
C HIS A 522 6.90 -27.37 19.62
N ALA A 523 6.40 -28.33 20.40
CA ALA A 523 5.17 -28.16 21.19
C ALA A 523 5.12 -29.11 22.40
N VAL A 524 4.06 -29.05 23.19
CA VAL A 524 3.77 -30.10 24.20
C VAL A 524 3.17 -31.34 23.53
N LEU A 525 2.27 -31.13 22.56
CA LEU A 525 1.62 -32.16 21.76
C LEU A 525 1.72 -31.82 20.27
N GLY A 526 2.13 -32.78 19.44
CA GLY A 526 2.21 -32.58 18.00
C GLY A 526 3.28 -31.57 17.63
N GLY A 527 4.57 -31.91 17.81
CA GLY A 527 5.66 -30.99 17.51
C GLY A 527 5.57 -30.43 16.08
N GLY A 528 5.33 -31.29 15.09
CA GLY A 528 4.91 -30.86 13.75
C GLY A 528 3.43 -30.47 13.70
N VAL A 529 2.54 -31.46 13.73
CA VAL A 529 1.10 -31.27 13.52
C VAL A 529 0.27 -31.84 14.68
N SER A 530 -0.73 -31.10 15.15
CA SER A 530 -1.71 -31.59 16.13
C SER A 530 -3.14 -31.49 15.59
N ILE A 531 -3.93 -32.55 15.76
CA ILE A 531 -5.31 -32.64 15.28
C ILE A 531 -6.23 -32.99 16.44
N VAL A 532 -7.15 -32.07 16.76
CA VAL A 532 -8.05 -32.15 17.92
C VAL A 532 -9.48 -31.74 17.54
N GLY A 533 -10.44 -31.93 18.45
CA GLY A 533 -11.80 -31.40 18.28
C GLY A 533 -12.66 -32.07 17.20
N SER A 534 -12.44 -33.35 16.88
CA SER A 534 -13.12 -34.07 15.80
C SER A 534 -12.79 -33.54 14.40
N ALA A 535 -11.58 -33.01 14.22
CA ALA A 535 -11.04 -32.54 12.94
C ALA A 535 -10.46 -33.69 12.09
N THR A 536 -10.07 -33.40 10.85
CA THR A 536 -9.43 -34.36 9.94
C THR A 536 -8.19 -33.78 9.27
N ALA A 537 -7.08 -34.51 9.28
CA ALA A 537 -5.91 -34.17 8.48
C ALA A 537 -5.53 -35.34 7.56
N ASN A 538 -5.29 -35.03 6.29
CA ASN A 538 -4.63 -35.90 5.33
C ASN A 538 -3.27 -35.29 5.02
N VAL A 539 -2.20 -36.02 5.30
CA VAL A 539 -0.83 -35.57 5.09
C VAL A 539 -0.14 -36.59 4.21
N GLY A 540 0.03 -36.23 2.94
CA GLY A 540 0.63 -37.07 1.91
C GLY A 540 2.04 -36.63 1.54
N THR A 541 2.90 -37.58 1.21
CA THR A 541 4.17 -37.33 0.51
C THR A 541 5.03 -36.28 1.23
N SER A 542 5.09 -36.37 2.56
CA SER A 542 5.65 -35.31 3.43
C SER A 542 6.67 -35.87 4.41
N THR A 543 7.62 -35.03 4.83
CA THR A 543 8.70 -35.40 5.76
C THR A 543 8.58 -34.62 7.06
N PHE A 544 8.62 -35.34 8.19
CA PHE A 544 8.75 -34.82 9.54
C PHE A 544 10.13 -35.19 10.07
N LEU A 545 10.99 -34.19 10.28
CA LEU A 545 12.36 -34.37 10.72
C LEU A 545 12.63 -33.60 12.01
N ALA A 546 13.21 -34.27 13.01
CA ALA A 546 13.72 -33.62 14.23
C ALA A 546 12.70 -32.77 15.02
N ASN A 547 11.39 -32.98 14.81
CA ASN A 547 10.36 -32.31 15.59
C ASN A 547 10.38 -32.77 17.05
N HIS A 548 9.93 -31.91 17.96
CA HIS A 548 9.97 -32.16 19.40
C HIS A 548 8.60 -31.99 20.03
N ALA A 549 8.18 -32.98 20.81
CA ALA A 549 7.05 -32.84 21.73
C ALA A 549 7.39 -33.35 23.12
N THR A 550 7.00 -32.62 24.17
CA THR A 550 7.30 -33.04 25.54
C THR A 550 6.40 -34.16 26.07
N GLU A 551 5.21 -34.35 25.48
CA GLU A 551 4.25 -35.37 25.93
C GLU A 551 3.87 -36.36 24.84
N ASN A 552 3.28 -35.89 23.73
CA ASN A 552 2.60 -36.78 22.77
C ASN A 552 2.88 -36.38 21.32
N GLY A 553 3.38 -37.33 20.51
CA GLY A 553 3.43 -37.20 19.06
C GLY A 553 4.40 -36.12 18.61
N ALA A 554 5.71 -36.39 18.66
CA ALA A 554 6.72 -35.39 18.33
C ALA A 554 6.64 -34.93 16.87
N ALA A 555 6.37 -35.82 15.92
CA ALA A 555 6.02 -35.45 14.54
C ALA A 555 4.53 -35.05 14.44
N ALA A 556 3.63 -35.93 14.90
CA ALA A 556 2.20 -35.65 14.84
C ALA A 556 1.38 -36.32 15.97
N SER A 557 0.31 -35.65 16.40
CA SER A 557 -0.65 -36.17 17.39
C SER A 557 -2.11 -36.02 16.94
N VAL A 558 -2.92 -37.04 17.20
CA VAL A 558 -4.38 -37.02 16.95
C VAL A 558 -5.18 -37.39 18.20
N SER A 559 -6.13 -36.55 18.61
CA SER A 559 -6.98 -36.72 19.81
C SER A 559 -8.42 -36.26 19.59
N ASP A 560 -9.30 -36.45 20.58
CA ASP A 560 -10.69 -35.96 20.57
C ASP A 560 -11.55 -36.44 19.38
N ALA A 561 -11.48 -37.74 19.08
CA ALA A 561 -12.20 -38.38 17.98
C ALA A 561 -11.85 -37.82 16.59
N SER A 562 -10.67 -37.22 16.46
CA SER A 562 -10.14 -36.71 15.21
C SER A 562 -9.49 -37.81 14.36
N ILE A 563 -9.20 -37.49 13.10
CA ILE A 563 -8.64 -38.40 12.11
C ILE A 563 -7.34 -37.82 11.56
N LEU A 564 -6.28 -38.62 11.52
CA LEU A 564 -5.04 -38.33 10.81
C LEU A 564 -4.73 -39.48 9.85
N ASN A 565 -4.54 -39.17 8.57
CA ASN A 565 -4.03 -40.09 7.56
C ASN A 565 -2.65 -39.62 7.12
N LEU A 566 -1.67 -40.52 7.16
CA LEU A 566 -0.29 -40.29 6.76
C LEU A 566 0.07 -41.28 5.65
N ASP A 567 0.23 -40.76 4.43
CA ASP A 567 0.49 -41.56 3.24
C ASP A 567 1.80 -41.13 2.58
N ASN A 568 2.61 -42.08 2.08
CA ASN A 568 3.91 -41.80 1.44
C ASN A 568 4.84 -40.91 2.28
N ALA A 569 4.88 -41.10 3.61
CA ALA A 569 5.49 -40.13 4.52
C ALA A 569 6.76 -40.63 5.23
N ILE A 570 7.61 -39.70 5.67
CA ILE A 570 8.74 -40.00 6.57
C ILE A 570 8.53 -39.26 7.89
N ALA A 571 8.65 -39.96 9.02
CA ALA A 571 8.66 -39.36 10.36
C ALA A 571 9.88 -39.87 11.17
N TRP A 572 10.93 -39.07 11.20
CA TRP A 572 12.26 -39.49 11.66
C TRP A 572 12.95 -38.46 12.57
N GLY A 573 13.87 -38.94 13.41
CA GLY A 573 14.70 -38.12 14.30
C GLY A 573 13.91 -37.33 15.36
N SER A 574 12.62 -37.62 15.56
CA SER A 574 11.79 -36.83 16.46
C SER A 574 12.10 -37.12 17.93
N SER A 575 11.90 -36.15 18.83
CA SER A 575 12.36 -36.25 20.23
C SER A 575 11.33 -35.83 21.28
N GLY A 576 11.59 -36.17 22.55
CA GLY A 576 10.75 -35.89 23.71
C GLY A 576 9.57 -36.85 23.90
N ALA A 577 8.93 -37.27 22.81
CA ALA A 577 7.83 -38.22 22.76
C ALA A 577 7.98 -39.15 21.54
N PRO A 578 7.20 -40.25 21.44
CA PRO A 578 7.11 -41.03 20.21
C PRO A 578 6.73 -40.13 19.02
N SER A 579 7.25 -40.42 17.82
CA SER A 579 7.03 -39.58 16.62
C SER A 579 5.53 -39.42 16.33
N LEU A 580 4.75 -40.49 16.45
CA LEU A 580 3.31 -40.45 16.26
C LEU A 580 2.55 -40.83 17.54
N TYR A 581 1.44 -40.12 17.79
CA TYR A 581 0.54 -40.41 18.91
C TYR A 581 -0.92 -40.41 18.48
N GLN A 582 -1.68 -41.40 18.96
CA GLN A 582 -3.12 -41.52 18.78
C GLN A 582 -3.81 -41.72 20.13
N GLU A 583 -4.74 -40.82 20.47
CA GLU A 583 -5.61 -41.02 21.62
C GLU A 583 -6.63 -42.15 21.37
N SER A 584 -7.02 -42.82 22.45
CA SER A 584 -8.12 -43.79 22.41
C SER A 584 -9.44 -43.13 21.98
N GLY A 585 -9.94 -43.49 20.81
CA GLY A 585 -11.18 -42.95 20.23
C GLY A 585 -10.95 -42.13 18.97
N SER A 586 -9.72 -41.69 18.72
CA SER A 586 -9.27 -41.11 17.45
C SER A 586 -8.83 -42.17 16.45
N ALA A 587 -8.64 -41.78 15.19
CA ALA A 587 -8.13 -42.64 14.13
C ALA A 587 -6.80 -42.10 13.60
N LEU A 588 -5.79 -42.98 13.53
CA LEU A 588 -4.52 -42.75 12.86
C LEU A 588 -4.32 -43.86 11.83
N THR A 589 -4.32 -43.49 10.55
CA THR A 589 -4.00 -44.37 9.43
C THR A 589 -2.62 -44.02 8.92
N VAL A 590 -1.78 -45.03 8.71
CA VAL A 590 -0.45 -44.86 8.13
C VAL A 590 -0.29 -45.88 7.00
N ASP A 591 0.03 -45.41 5.80
CA ASP A 591 0.24 -46.24 4.60
C ASP A 591 1.50 -45.80 3.85
N HIS A 592 2.41 -46.73 3.54
CA HIS A 592 3.70 -46.47 2.90
C HIS A 592 4.51 -45.37 3.61
N ALA A 593 5.26 -45.76 4.64
CA ALA A 593 5.99 -44.78 5.45
C ALA A 593 7.28 -45.33 6.07
N ILE A 594 8.23 -44.43 6.34
CA ILE A 594 9.36 -44.67 7.22
C ILE A 594 9.13 -43.94 8.53
N ILE A 595 9.14 -44.66 9.66
CA ILE A 595 8.94 -44.07 10.99
C ILE A 595 10.05 -44.55 11.94
N ASP A 596 10.49 -43.66 12.84
CA ASP A 596 11.46 -43.98 13.90
C ASP A 596 11.13 -45.26 14.67
N THR A 597 12.19 -45.85 15.24
CA THR A 597 12.07 -47.04 16.10
C THR A 597 11.20 -46.74 17.32
N GLY A 598 10.03 -47.38 17.43
CA GLY A 598 9.08 -47.15 18.52
C GLY A 598 7.62 -47.12 18.08
N TRP A 599 7.35 -47.05 16.77
CA TRP A 599 5.99 -47.19 16.24
C TRP A 599 5.44 -48.60 16.50
N GLY A 600 4.34 -48.67 17.25
CA GLY A 600 3.59 -49.90 17.53
C GLY A 600 2.13 -49.86 17.08
N GLY A 601 1.74 -48.82 16.34
CA GLY A 601 0.39 -48.65 15.82
C GLY A 601 0.12 -49.50 14.58
N ALA A 602 -1.15 -49.51 14.15
CA ALA A 602 -1.56 -50.21 12.93
C ALA A 602 -1.20 -49.38 11.68
N GLY A 603 -0.93 -50.07 10.57
CA GLY A 603 -0.73 -49.45 9.25
C GLY A 603 -0.22 -50.47 8.23
N THR A 604 0.03 -50.00 7.01
CA THR A 604 0.44 -50.81 5.85
C THR A 604 1.77 -50.30 5.30
N SER A 605 2.62 -51.23 4.84
CA SER A 605 3.93 -50.92 4.25
C SER A 605 4.80 -49.94 5.07
N ILE A 606 4.94 -50.21 6.38
CA ILE A 606 5.75 -49.37 7.27
C ILE A 606 7.14 -49.96 7.47
N ALA A 607 8.17 -49.17 7.20
CA ALA A 607 9.55 -49.48 7.51
C ALA A 607 10.03 -48.71 8.75
N THR A 608 10.89 -49.34 9.54
CA THR A 608 11.52 -48.76 10.75
C THR A 608 13.03 -48.82 10.60
N VAL A 609 13.51 -48.17 9.54
CA VAL A 609 14.90 -48.14 9.09
C VAL A 609 15.29 -46.70 8.85
N ASP A 610 16.58 -46.41 9.04
CA ASP A 610 17.15 -45.10 8.76
C ASP A 610 16.86 -44.68 7.29
N PRO A 611 16.19 -43.54 7.05
CA PRO A 611 15.89 -43.03 5.72
C PRO A 611 17.13 -42.53 4.98
N LEU A 612 18.30 -42.43 5.63
CA LEU A 612 19.57 -42.01 5.01
C LEU A 612 19.45 -40.65 4.31
N PHE A 613 19.18 -39.62 5.11
CA PHE A 613 19.21 -38.24 4.64
C PHE A 613 20.62 -37.75 4.32
N VAL A 614 20.75 -36.78 3.42
CA VAL A 614 22.03 -36.18 3.01
C VAL A 614 22.77 -35.59 4.22
N ASP A 615 22.06 -34.84 5.06
CA ASP A 615 22.63 -34.28 6.29
C ASP A 615 21.57 -34.10 7.38
N GLU A 616 21.32 -35.13 8.17
CA GLU A 616 20.31 -35.10 9.24
C GLU A 616 20.63 -34.15 10.42
N LEU A 617 21.84 -33.58 10.47
CA LEU A 617 22.28 -32.66 11.52
C LEU A 617 22.55 -31.25 10.99
N GLY A 618 22.39 -31.04 9.68
CA GLY A 618 22.70 -29.79 9.02
C GLY A 618 24.18 -29.37 9.05
N PRO A 619 24.52 -28.28 8.33
CA PRO A 619 25.86 -27.71 8.25
C PRO A 619 26.56 -27.45 9.59
N ASP A 620 25.82 -27.14 10.66
CA ASP A 620 26.42 -26.88 11.97
C ASP A 620 26.75 -28.17 12.78
N GLY A 621 26.25 -29.31 12.31
CA GLY A 621 26.46 -30.64 12.88
C GLY A 621 25.74 -30.86 14.21
N LEU A 622 24.74 -30.03 14.55
CA LEU A 622 23.91 -30.15 15.73
C LEU A 622 22.47 -30.54 15.32
N PRO A 623 21.85 -31.52 15.98
CA PRO A 623 20.47 -31.83 15.69
C PRO A 623 19.54 -30.74 16.21
N GLY A 624 18.48 -30.44 15.47
CA GLY A 624 17.39 -29.59 15.93
C GLY A 624 17.68 -28.10 15.79
N THR A 625 18.38 -27.69 14.74
CA THR A 625 18.79 -26.30 14.48
C THR A 625 18.06 -25.67 13.29
N GLY A 626 17.35 -26.48 12.49
CA GLY A 626 16.52 -26.04 11.37
C GLY A 626 17.28 -25.97 10.04
N ASP A 627 18.56 -26.33 10.03
CA ASP A 627 19.43 -26.42 8.85
C ASP A 627 19.57 -27.87 8.33
N GLU A 628 18.69 -28.80 8.75
CA GLU A 628 18.81 -30.20 8.35
C GLU A 628 18.48 -30.47 6.87
N ASN A 629 19.42 -31.19 6.26
CA ASN A 629 19.48 -31.82 4.94
C ASN A 629 18.51 -32.98 4.69
N ALA A 630 17.21 -32.77 4.53
CA ALA A 630 16.22 -33.85 4.39
C ALA A 630 16.13 -34.54 3.00
N ARG A 631 17.04 -34.24 2.05
CA ARG A 631 17.13 -34.98 0.77
C ARG A 631 17.65 -36.40 0.98
N LEU A 632 17.35 -37.30 0.04
CA LEU A 632 17.70 -38.72 0.14
C LEU A 632 19.10 -39.02 -0.41
N LEU A 633 19.88 -39.83 0.33
CA LEU A 633 21.13 -40.41 -0.19
C LEU A 633 20.84 -41.55 -1.19
N GLU A 634 21.82 -41.86 -2.04
CA GLU A 634 21.72 -42.89 -3.09
C GLU A 634 21.27 -44.28 -2.61
N SER A 635 21.61 -44.66 -1.38
CA SER A 635 21.23 -45.97 -0.83
C SER A 635 19.99 -45.91 0.06
N SER A 636 19.26 -44.80 0.04
CA SER A 636 18.11 -44.60 0.90
C SER A 636 17.05 -45.68 0.67
N PRO A 637 16.48 -46.27 1.74
CA PRO A 637 15.35 -47.16 1.64
C PRO A 637 14.02 -46.44 1.35
N ALA A 638 14.03 -45.11 1.25
CA ALA A 638 12.88 -44.30 0.86
C ALA A 638 12.70 -44.22 -0.67
N ILE A 639 13.74 -44.56 -1.44
CA ILE A 639 13.73 -44.49 -2.91
C ILE A 639 12.84 -45.60 -3.47
N ASP A 640 11.97 -45.25 -4.42
CA ASP A 640 10.99 -46.13 -5.09
C ASP A 640 10.19 -46.98 -4.06
N ALA A 641 9.85 -46.39 -2.92
CA ALA A 641 9.23 -47.11 -1.80
C ALA A 641 7.80 -46.63 -1.46
N GLY A 642 7.32 -45.59 -2.13
CA GLY A 642 5.95 -45.08 -2.02
C GLY A 642 4.97 -45.78 -2.96
N ASP A 643 3.71 -45.37 -2.88
CA ASP A 643 2.63 -45.84 -3.75
C ASP A 643 2.06 -44.68 -4.57
N ASN A 644 2.20 -44.77 -5.89
CA ASN A 644 1.69 -43.77 -6.84
C ASN A 644 0.17 -43.58 -6.71
N ALA A 645 -0.59 -44.59 -6.28
CA ALA A 645 -2.04 -44.50 -6.12
C ALA A 645 -2.47 -43.68 -4.89
N LEU A 646 -1.53 -43.36 -4.00
CA LEU A 646 -1.74 -42.53 -2.81
C LEU A 646 -1.26 -41.08 -3.01
N LEU A 647 -0.79 -40.73 -4.21
CA LEU A 647 -0.48 -39.34 -4.52
C LEU A 647 -1.76 -38.48 -4.40
N PRO A 648 -1.68 -37.33 -3.71
CA PRO A 648 -2.78 -36.37 -3.70
C PRO A 648 -2.89 -35.68 -5.06
N ALA A 649 -4.02 -35.04 -5.34
CA ALA A 649 -4.20 -34.29 -6.58
C ALA A 649 -3.32 -33.02 -6.60
N ASP A 650 -2.84 -32.62 -7.78
CA ASP A 650 -2.12 -31.36 -8.00
C ASP A 650 -3.07 -30.15 -8.04
N VAL A 651 -3.70 -29.88 -6.91
CA VAL A 651 -4.60 -28.74 -6.74
C VAL A 651 -3.90 -27.37 -6.85
N ALA A 652 -2.56 -27.36 -6.88
CA ALA A 652 -1.75 -26.17 -6.93
C ALA A 652 -1.27 -25.81 -8.34
N ASP A 653 -1.33 -26.75 -9.31
CA ASP A 653 -0.80 -26.60 -10.67
C ASP A 653 0.71 -26.31 -10.62
N LEU A 654 1.47 -27.22 -9.99
CA LEU A 654 2.89 -26.98 -9.67
C LEU A 654 3.77 -26.89 -10.92
N ASP A 655 3.45 -27.63 -11.97
CA ASP A 655 4.20 -27.65 -13.25
C ASP A 655 3.63 -26.67 -14.30
N GLU A 656 2.63 -25.88 -13.92
CA GLU A 656 1.98 -24.83 -14.72
C GLU A 656 1.38 -25.32 -16.06
N ASP A 657 0.94 -26.57 -16.12
CA ASP A 657 0.34 -27.16 -17.33
C ASP A 657 -1.20 -26.94 -17.43
N ALA A 658 -1.80 -26.43 -16.34
CA ALA A 658 -3.21 -26.14 -16.11
C ALA A 658 -4.13 -27.35 -15.87
N ASP A 659 -3.62 -28.54 -15.59
CA ASP A 659 -4.37 -29.73 -15.16
C ASP A 659 -4.33 -29.94 -13.64
N THR A 660 -5.11 -29.15 -12.89
CA THR A 660 -5.12 -29.25 -11.42
C THR A 660 -5.79 -30.54 -10.86
N GLY A 661 -6.14 -31.48 -11.74
CA GLY A 661 -6.89 -32.70 -11.42
C GLY A 661 -6.06 -33.97 -11.47
N GLU A 662 -4.81 -33.88 -11.95
CA GLU A 662 -3.89 -35.01 -11.99
C GLU A 662 -3.22 -35.29 -10.65
N ASP A 663 -2.44 -36.36 -10.58
CA ASP A 663 -1.65 -36.70 -9.40
C ASP A 663 -0.55 -35.66 -9.21
N LEU A 664 -0.16 -35.36 -7.97
CA LEU A 664 0.87 -34.38 -7.65
C LEU A 664 2.10 -34.53 -8.55
N SER A 665 2.37 -33.51 -9.35
CA SER A 665 3.34 -33.52 -10.44
C SER A 665 4.78 -33.53 -9.94
N GLU A 666 5.11 -32.64 -9.00
CA GLU A 666 6.49 -32.37 -8.55
C GLU A 666 6.69 -32.43 -7.02
N ASP A 667 7.95 -32.58 -6.61
CA ASP A 667 8.42 -32.60 -5.22
C ASP A 667 8.80 -31.21 -4.68
N LEU A 668 9.40 -31.16 -3.48
CA LEU A 668 9.65 -29.90 -2.79
C LEU A 668 10.62 -28.96 -3.55
N VAL A 669 11.37 -29.49 -4.52
CA VAL A 669 12.41 -28.78 -5.26
C VAL A 669 12.15 -28.71 -6.76
N GLY A 670 11.02 -29.24 -7.23
CA GLY A 670 10.59 -29.25 -8.63
C GLY A 670 10.91 -30.54 -9.39
N THR A 671 11.21 -31.64 -8.68
CA THR A 671 11.47 -32.93 -9.30
C THR A 671 10.17 -33.67 -9.56
N VAL A 672 9.98 -34.22 -10.77
CA VAL A 672 8.83 -35.05 -11.10
C VAL A 672 8.68 -36.22 -10.12
N ARG A 673 7.48 -36.38 -9.54
CA ARG A 673 7.17 -37.37 -8.49
C ARG A 673 7.25 -38.82 -8.96
N VAL A 674 6.64 -39.17 -10.09
CA VAL A 674 6.63 -40.56 -10.56
C VAL A 674 7.79 -40.78 -11.53
N ARG A 675 8.94 -41.16 -10.98
CA ARG A 675 10.19 -41.44 -11.70
C ARG A 675 10.82 -42.75 -11.21
N GLU A 676 11.84 -43.24 -11.89
CA GLU A 676 12.62 -44.38 -11.39
C GLU A 676 13.87 -43.83 -10.70
N GLY A 677 14.10 -44.19 -9.43
CA GLY A 677 15.18 -43.66 -8.60
C GLY A 677 16.29 -44.67 -8.27
N ASP A 678 16.06 -45.98 -8.42
CA ASP A 678 16.95 -47.05 -7.95
C ASP A 678 17.60 -47.91 -9.07
N GLY A 679 17.29 -47.67 -10.34
CA GLY A 679 17.79 -48.46 -11.47
C GLY A 679 17.08 -49.82 -11.69
N GLY A 680 15.96 -50.08 -11.00
CA GLY A 680 15.17 -51.30 -11.00
C GLY A 680 14.17 -51.45 -12.16
N GLY A 681 13.93 -50.38 -12.93
CA GLY A 681 13.10 -50.36 -14.14
C GLY A 681 11.60 -50.16 -13.90
N THR A 682 11.19 -49.69 -12.72
CA THR A 682 9.81 -49.30 -12.37
C THR A 682 9.83 -47.88 -11.81
N ALA A 683 8.95 -47.02 -12.31
CA ALA A 683 8.80 -45.67 -11.78
C ALA A 683 7.80 -45.67 -10.62
N GLU A 684 8.29 -45.44 -9.41
CA GLU A 684 7.51 -45.37 -8.17
C GLU A 684 7.91 -44.09 -7.43
N VAL A 685 6.97 -43.45 -6.73
CA VAL A 685 7.25 -42.25 -5.95
C VAL A 685 8.15 -42.59 -4.76
N ASP A 686 9.10 -41.72 -4.45
CA ASP A 686 9.87 -41.82 -3.21
C ASP A 686 9.00 -41.47 -1.99
N LEU A 687 9.38 -41.99 -0.82
CA LEU A 687 8.73 -41.59 0.44
C LEU A 687 9.19 -40.18 0.84
N GLY A 688 8.24 -39.36 1.30
CA GLY A 688 8.50 -38.05 1.87
C GLY A 688 8.53 -36.89 0.86
N ALA A 689 9.05 -35.76 1.31
CA ALA A 689 8.96 -34.48 0.59
C ALA A 689 9.87 -34.37 -0.64
N PHE A 690 10.84 -35.27 -0.82
CA PHE A 690 11.83 -35.19 -1.90
C PHE A 690 11.88 -36.49 -2.68
N GLU A 691 11.95 -36.37 -3.99
CA GLU A 691 12.48 -37.42 -4.85
C GLU A 691 14.01 -37.36 -4.84
N ARG A 692 14.64 -38.51 -4.99
CA ARG A 692 16.09 -38.60 -5.10
C ARG A 692 16.54 -38.05 -6.44
N THR A 693 17.07 -36.83 -6.43
CA THR A 693 17.87 -36.25 -7.53
C THR A 693 19.36 -36.46 -7.32
N CYS A 694 20.15 -36.27 -8.38
CA CYS A 694 21.57 -35.99 -8.21
C CYS A 694 21.71 -34.52 -7.80
N ALA A 695 22.53 -34.24 -6.78
CA ALA A 695 22.51 -32.95 -6.10
C ALA A 695 22.85 -31.77 -7.03
N GLY A 696 23.65 -31.98 -8.08
CA GLY A 696 23.97 -30.96 -9.08
C GLY A 696 22.96 -30.74 -10.21
N ASP A 697 21.91 -31.55 -10.34
CA ASP A 697 20.88 -31.44 -11.39
C ASP A 697 19.79 -30.46 -10.96
N ALA A 698 20.19 -29.19 -10.87
CA ALA A 698 19.33 -28.10 -10.47
C ALA A 698 18.08 -27.96 -11.34
N ASP A 699 18.16 -28.21 -12.64
CA ASP A 699 16.99 -28.08 -13.52
C ASP A 699 16.14 -29.36 -13.62
N GLY A 700 16.54 -30.43 -12.91
CA GLY A 700 15.81 -31.70 -12.82
C GLY A 700 15.74 -32.48 -14.12
N ASN A 701 16.55 -32.15 -15.14
CA ASN A 701 16.49 -32.78 -16.47
C ASN A 701 17.20 -34.15 -16.52
N GLY A 702 17.84 -34.58 -15.43
CA GLY A 702 18.60 -35.83 -15.31
C GLY A 702 20.07 -35.71 -15.75
N MET A 703 20.60 -34.51 -15.96
CA MET A 703 21.95 -34.31 -16.48
C MET A 703 22.58 -33.04 -15.92
N VAL A 704 23.60 -33.18 -15.07
CA VAL A 704 24.33 -32.03 -14.52
C VAL A 704 25.19 -31.35 -15.59
N ASN A 705 24.77 -30.18 -16.06
CA ASN A 705 25.36 -29.44 -17.15
C ASN A 705 25.25 -27.90 -16.99
N PHE A 706 25.35 -27.17 -18.10
CA PHE A 706 25.29 -25.69 -18.09
C PHE A 706 23.91 -25.14 -17.76
N ASP A 707 22.85 -25.91 -18.02
CA ASP A 707 21.48 -25.49 -17.76
C ASP A 707 21.25 -25.41 -16.23
N ASP A 708 21.79 -26.35 -15.45
CA ASP A 708 21.79 -26.33 -13.97
C ASP A 708 22.51 -25.12 -13.38
N LEU A 709 23.68 -24.79 -13.94
CA LEU A 709 24.44 -23.61 -13.53
C LEU A 709 23.63 -22.33 -13.75
N THR A 710 22.81 -22.31 -14.81
CA THR A 710 21.98 -21.15 -15.16
C THR A 710 20.84 -20.98 -14.15
N VAL A 711 20.24 -22.08 -13.68
CA VAL A 711 19.19 -22.07 -12.66
C VAL A 711 19.70 -21.47 -11.34
N VAL A 712 20.85 -21.96 -10.84
CA VAL A 712 21.47 -21.42 -9.62
C VAL A 712 21.84 -19.93 -9.76
N LEU A 713 22.40 -19.53 -10.89
CA LEU A 713 22.77 -18.12 -11.13
C LEU A 713 21.56 -17.19 -11.26
N GLN A 714 20.45 -17.65 -11.83
CA GLN A 714 19.21 -16.87 -11.93
C GLN A 714 18.56 -16.67 -10.56
N ALA A 715 18.48 -17.73 -9.76
CA ALA A 715 17.95 -17.65 -8.39
C ALA A 715 18.83 -16.75 -7.49
N TRP A 716 20.15 -16.78 -7.66
CA TRP A 716 21.06 -15.87 -6.95
C TRP A 716 20.79 -14.40 -7.28
N ALA A 717 20.46 -14.08 -8.54
CA ALA A 717 20.28 -12.70 -8.98
C ALA A 717 18.98 -12.05 -8.47
N THR A 718 17.95 -12.83 -8.15
CA THR A 718 16.62 -12.33 -7.76
C THR A 718 16.40 -12.28 -6.25
N ALA A 719 17.25 -12.96 -5.46
CA ALA A 719 17.03 -13.18 -4.01
C ALA A 719 15.67 -13.83 -3.69
N VAL A 720 15.05 -14.45 -4.70
CA VAL A 720 13.76 -15.11 -4.60
C VAL A 720 14.02 -16.58 -4.26
N ILE A 721 13.48 -17.04 -3.13
CA ILE A 721 13.52 -18.44 -2.66
C ILE A 721 12.32 -19.21 -3.23
N THR A 722 12.09 -19.14 -4.54
CA THR A 722 10.96 -19.83 -5.17
C THR A 722 11.44 -21.03 -5.95
N GLY A 723 10.67 -22.11 -5.87
CA GLY A 723 10.99 -23.45 -6.37
C GLY A 723 11.58 -23.51 -7.78
N THR A 724 12.22 -24.66 -8.01
CA THR A 724 13.07 -25.08 -9.13
C THR A 724 14.56 -24.67 -8.99
N GLY A 725 15.30 -25.51 -8.26
CA GLY A 725 16.71 -25.81 -8.56
C GLY A 725 17.84 -24.92 -8.06
N GLY A 726 17.58 -23.65 -7.73
CA GLY A 726 18.68 -22.72 -7.44
C GLY A 726 19.38 -22.94 -6.10
N TYR A 727 18.74 -23.68 -5.21
CA TYR A 727 19.06 -23.81 -3.80
C TYR A 727 19.27 -25.30 -3.50
N LEU A 728 20.52 -25.74 -3.59
CA LEU A 728 20.92 -27.14 -3.69
C LEU A 728 21.40 -27.71 -2.37
N ASN A 729 21.94 -26.87 -1.47
CA ASN A 729 22.46 -27.32 -0.17
C ASN A 729 21.43 -27.26 0.96
N ASP A 730 20.27 -26.66 0.71
CA ASP A 730 19.20 -26.43 1.68
C ASP A 730 19.61 -25.56 2.92
N ASP A 731 20.51 -24.58 2.79
CA ASP A 731 21.00 -23.66 3.87
C ASP A 731 20.23 -22.32 4.14
N GLY A 732 19.28 -21.96 3.30
CA GLY A 732 18.35 -20.84 3.32
C GLY A 732 18.67 -19.78 2.25
N VAL A 733 19.79 -19.90 1.54
CA VAL A 733 20.40 -18.81 0.79
C VAL A 733 21.06 -19.32 -0.50
N VAL A 734 20.56 -18.90 -1.66
CA VAL A 734 21.28 -19.15 -2.92
C VAL A 734 22.60 -18.39 -2.95
N ASN A 735 23.71 -19.10 -2.92
CA ASN A 735 25.05 -18.54 -2.84
C ASN A 735 26.11 -19.39 -3.57
N PHE A 736 27.39 -19.17 -3.26
CA PHE A 736 28.49 -19.87 -3.93
C PHE A 736 28.55 -21.36 -3.60
N ASP A 737 27.98 -21.76 -2.46
CA ASP A 737 27.96 -23.15 -2.01
C ASP A 737 27.03 -23.99 -2.89
N ASP A 738 25.87 -23.46 -3.31
CA ASP A 738 25.00 -24.11 -4.30
C ASP A 738 25.69 -24.29 -5.65
N LEU A 739 26.39 -23.27 -6.12
CA LEU A 739 27.14 -23.34 -7.37
C LEU A 739 28.24 -24.41 -7.31
N THR A 740 28.77 -24.65 -6.13
CA THR A 740 29.79 -25.67 -5.91
C THR A 740 29.20 -27.07 -6.02
N ILE A 741 27.93 -27.28 -5.67
CA ILE A 741 27.24 -28.58 -5.83
C ILE A 741 27.10 -28.94 -7.32
N VAL A 742 26.61 -28.02 -8.16
CA VAL A 742 26.55 -28.23 -9.63
C VAL A 742 27.91 -28.58 -10.22
N LEU A 743 28.98 -27.90 -9.76
CA LEU A 743 30.33 -28.13 -10.26
C LEU A 743 30.94 -29.45 -9.76
N GLN A 744 30.54 -29.95 -8.60
CA GLN A 744 31.01 -31.22 -8.05
C GLN A 744 30.44 -32.41 -8.82
N ASP A 745 29.20 -32.32 -9.25
CA ASP A 745 28.49 -33.38 -9.98
C ASP A 745 28.58 -33.21 -11.51
N TRP A 746 29.42 -32.30 -12.00
CA TRP A 746 29.47 -31.91 -13.41
C TRP A 746 29.59 -33.10 -14.38
N ALA A 747 28.66 -33.16 -15.35
CA ALA A 747 28.53 -34.19 -16.37
C ALA A 747 28.26 -35.61 -15.85
N SER A 748 27.65 -35.75 -14.66
CA SER A 748 27.03 -37.00 -14.24
C SER A 748 25.71 -37.25 -14.99
N ASP A 749 25.50 -38.50 -15.39
CA ASP A 749 24.19 -38.98 -15.85
C ASP A 749 23.36 -39.35 -14.61
N CYS A 750 22.15 -38.82 -14.54
CA CYS A 750 21.10 -39.14 -13.59
C CYS A 750 19.90 -39.72 -14.36
#